data_AF-A0A934XMK2-F1
#
_entry.id   AF-A0A934XMK2-F1
#
_cell.length_a   1.000
_cell.length_b   1.000
_cell.length_c   1.000
_cell.angle_alpha   90.00
_cell.angle_beta   90.00
_cell.angle_gamma   90.00
#
_symmetry.space_group_name_H-M   'P 1'
#
loop_
_entity.id
_entity.type
_entity.pdbx_description
1 polymer ?
#
loop_
_entity_poly.entity_id
_entity_poly.type
_entity_poly.pdbx_seq_one_letter_code
_entity_poly.pdbx_strand_id
1 'polypeptide(L)'
;MPYPLYVAFVWHMHQPYYRAPGQTEALLPWVRLHAAKDYLHMVEVLAKYPAVHATFNLVPSLTEQLLDYAAGRLTDRVMSLAQRSAWTEEEKTYLVNICYSVNWPNIARRYPRFSELIEQRERALLNPLTLSDTDYRDLITWFNLAWTDPNWLENDPELSALVRKGRHFSLADTMAVIHKHLKMCGMALQSYREREAQGQIELTTSPYYHPILPLLQDNRHALRHSPGLPLPPSGYNFSAPTDAETQVRLAVAHHSQHLGRLPRGLWPAEGAVSPEILPYVQAAGLRWLASDEEILARSLDIPVVRDHEKLNTNPAAFYQPYRLLVDDQPGPAMIFRDHEMSDRIGFLYQNIHGVQAAEDLVTRLQWVHWRLGDTQPFLLPIILDGENCWEWYEHNGDIFLDSLYQRLQQNHELRAVTVSEYLDTHPTRATLPHLATGSWIRGDLTTWIGDPEHTRAWSALARTRADLIAWQQAAVDIEPAQLARAWQAIYISEGSDWFWWYSRNNSSDQDLLFDQTFRANMAVVYEIMHQAIPEWVMTPIAQGGRLLWNHQQPTAQITPRLRAAADAAPEWNGAAIIQARAVSGAMQRADDRPSPLQIIRVGYDNNALYLRLELATSTAHTDIGVNLRTEAPGRTSTTWGVRRMAAATTAWLHQQTSDGWEHVGTAPTAVGERVIEVAVPLESLGLTFGMTIHVQADASDDRQRIVSLPSEGPQAILFAALAPPA
;
A
#
# COMPACT_ATOMS: atom_id res chain seq x y z
N MET A 1 38.42 0.58 21.51
CA MET A 1 37.32 1.52 21.82
C MET A 1 36.02 0.73 21.73
N PRO A 2 35.02 1.03 22.55
CA PRO A 2 33.71 0.37 22.45
C PRO A 2 33.07 0.65 21.08
N TYR A 3 32.45 -0.36 20.48
CA TYR A 3 31.71 -0.19 19.21
C TYR A 3 30.32 0.39 19.47
N PRO A 4 29.86 1.40 18.70
CA PRO A 4 28.47 1.81 18.74
C PRO A 4 27.58 0.75 18.07
N LEU A 5 26.27 0.82 18.29
CA LEU A 5 25.29 0.17 17.41
C LEU A 5 25.20 0.97 16.12
N TYR A 6 25.49 0.32 15.00
CA TYR A 6 25.33 0.92 13.69
C TYR A 6 23.87 0.77 13.24
N VAL A 7 23.28 1.86 12.76
CA VAL A 7 21.89 1.90 12.31
C VAL A 7 21.88 2.23 10.81
N ALA A 8 21.31 1.35 10.00
CA ALA A 8 21.17 1.59 8.56
C ALA A 8 19.71 1.87 8.22
N PHE A 9 19.40 3.13 7.91
CA PHE A 9 18.13 3.47 7.28
C PHE A 9 18.21 3.15 5.78
N VAL A 10 17.24 2.40 5.27
CA VAL A 10 17.04 2.15 3.84
C VAL A 10 15.63 2.62 3.48
N TRP A 11 15.56 3.77 2.82
CA TRP A 11 14.30 4.36 2.36
C TRP A 11 14.01 3.89 0.94
N HIS A 12 12.92 3.15 0.75
CA HIS A 12 12.50 2.64 -0.56
C HIS A 12 11.54 3.60 -1.24
N MET A 13 11.96 4.20 -2.36
CA MET A 13 11.14 5.12 -3.16
C MET A 13 10.60 4.41 -4.39
N HIS A 14 9.29 4.21 -4.45
CA HIS A 14 8.63 3.50 -5.54
C HIS A 14 7.32 4.17 -5.95
N GLN A 15 6.98 4.05 -7.24
CA GLN A 15 5.62 4.26 -7.73
C GLN A 15 5.39 3.30 -8.91
N PRO A 16 4.16 2.81 -9.08
CA PRO A 16 3.76 2.11 -10.28
C PRO A 16 4.12 2.88 -11.57
N TYR A 17 4.28 2.15 -12.66
CA TYR A 17 4.44 2.78 -13.97
C TYR A 17 3.09 3.29 -14.48
N TYR A 18 2.81 4.59 -14.29
CA TYR A 18 1.51 5.19 -14.59
C TYR A 18 1.33 5.59 -16.06
N ARG A 19 2.35 5.42 -16.90
CA ARG A 19 2.23 5.71 -18.34
C ARG A 19 1.59 4.51 -19.04
N ALA A 20 0.36 4.69 -19.51
CA ALA A 20 -0.24 3.74 -20.43
C ALA A 20 0.52 3.73 -21.77
N PRO A 21 0.60 2.58 -22.47
CA PRO A 21 1.29 2.48 -23.75
C PRO A 21 0.82 3.51 -24.78
N GLY A 22 1.78 4.19 -25.41
CA GLY A 22 1.50 5.20 -26.44
C GLY A 22 0.91 6.52 -25.92
N GLN A 23 0.71 6.66 -24.60
CA GLN A 23 0.18 7.88 -23.98
C GLN A 23 1.31 8.76 -23.44
N THR A 24 1.10 10.07 -23.52
CA THR A 24 1.95 11.10 -22.89
C THR A 24 1.33 11.66 -21.61
N GLU A 25 0.12 11.21 -21.29
CA GLU A 25 -0.60 11.50 -20.05
C GLU A 25 -0.50 10.29 -19.11
N ALA A 26 0.06 10.49 -17.92
CA ALA A 26 0.05 9.54 -16.83
C ALA A 26 -1.36 9.39 -16.27
N LEU A 27 -1.71 8.16 -15.92
CA LEU A 27 -3.02 7.80 -15.40
C LEU A 27 -3.30 8.42 -14.03
N LEU A 28 -2.26 8.52 -13.20
CA LEU A 28 -2.33 9.07 -11.85
C LEU A 28 -1.17 10.05 -11.60
N PRO A 29 -1.39 11.09 -10.78
CA PRO A 29 -0.44 12.19 -10.59
C PRO A 29 0.65 11.89 -9.55
N TRP A 30 0.64 10.71 -8.91
CA TRP A 30 1.37 10.45 -7.66
C TRP A 30 2.89 10.62 -7.77
N VAL A 31 3.51 10.25 -8.90
CA VAL A 31 4.95 10.48 -9.13
C VAL A 31 5.32 11.96 -8.97
N ARG A 32 4.54 12.87 -9.59
CA ARG A 32 4.80 14.31 -9.50
C ARG A 32 4.48 14.85 -8.11
N LEU A 33 3.39 14.38 -7.51
CA LEU A 33 2.95 14.88 -6.20
C LEU A 33 3.92 14.47 -5.09
N HIS A 34 4.36 13.20 -5.06
CA HIS A 34 5.40 12.75 -4.13
C HIS A 34 6.76 13.40 -4.41
N ALA A 35 7.09 13.76 -5.66
CA ALA A 35 8.29 14.55 -5.93
C ALA A 35 8.27 15.94 -5.29
N ALA A 36 7.09 16.58 -5.31
CA ALA A 36 6.89 17.92 -4.74
C ALA A 36 6.74 17.92 -3.22
N LYS A 37 6.39 16.77 -2.62
CA LYS A 37 6.09 16.64 -1.19
C LYS A 37 7.11 15.82 -0.40
N ASP A 38 7.58 14.69 -0.92
CA ASP A 38 8.23 13.64 -0.14
C ASP A 38 9.66 13.34 -0.63
N TYR A 39 9.86 13.05 -1.93
CA TYR A 39 11.17 12.59 -2.44
C TYR A 39 12.27 13.63 -2.28
N LEU A 40 11.98 14.89 -2.59
CA LEU A 40 12.94 15.99 -2.41
C LEU A 40 13.08 16.35 -0.92
N HIS A 41 11.96 16.38 -0.21
CA HIS A 41 11.88 16.71 1.21
C HIS A 41 12.83 15.86 2.05
N MET A 42 12.79 14.54 1.91
CA MET A 42 13.58 13.63 2.75
C MET A 42 15.09 13.85 2.64
N VAL A 43 15.59 14.12 1.42
CA VAL A 43 17.02 14.39 1.21
C VAL A 43 17.40 15.81 1.66
N GLU A 44 16.50 16.78 1.58
CA GLU A 44 16.69 18.15 2.09
C GLU A 44 16.71 18.20 3.63
N VAL A 45 15.85 17.43 4.31
CA VAL A 45 15.84 17.32 5.77
C VAL A 45 17.12 16.64 6.28
N LEU A 46 17.51 15.51 5.68
CA LEU A 46 18.74 14.80 6.05
C LEU A 46 19.99 15.68 5.88
N ALA A 47 20.01 16.56 4.87
CA ALA A 47 21.16 17.44 4.60
C ALA A 47 21.52 18.39 5.75
N LYS A 48 20.58 18.67 6.67
CA LYS A 48 20.82 19.49 7.87
C LYS A 48 21.72 18.76 8.90
N TYR A 49 21.89 17.44 8.77
CA TYR A 49 22.55 16.57 9.74
C TYR A 49 23.69 15.75 9.10
N PRO A 50 24.85 16.37 8.83
CA PRO A 50 25.92 15.75 8.05
C PRO A 50 26.54 14.48 8.66
N ALA A 51 26.38 14.24 9.96
CA ALA A 51 26.86 13.00 10.60
C ALA A 51 25.86 11.83 10.50
N VAL A 52 24.64 12.08 10.04
CA VAL A 52 23.63 11.05 9.81
C VAL A 52 23.69 10.63 8.36
N HIS A 53 24.03 9.37 8.14
CA HIS A 53 24.12 8.77 6.82
C HIS A 53 22.96 7.79 6.60
N ALA A 54 22.48 7.70 5.36
CA ALA A 54 21.33 6.86 5.01
C ALA A 54 21.47 6.26 3.61
N THR A 55 20.74 5.18 3.37
CA THR A 55 20.63 4.55 2.05
C THR A 55 19.26 4.89 1.46
N PHE A 56 19.25 5.32 0.20
CA PHE A 56 18.03 5.54 -0.57
C PHE A 56 17.98 4.54 -1.72
N ASN A 57 16.85 3.88 -1.86
CA ASN A 57 16.58 2.99 -2.97
C ASN A 57 15.63 3.69 -3.92
N LEU A 58 16.03 3.81 -5.19
CA LEU A 58 15.23 4.47 -6.22
C LEU A 58 14.88 3.44 -7.30
N VAL A 59 13.59 3.12 -7.44
CA VAL A 59 13.13 2.18 -8.48
C VAL A 59 13.30 2.82 -9.87
N PRO A 60 13.86 2.11 -10.87
CA PRO A 60 14.07 2.68 -12.20
C PRO A 60 12.79 3.24 -12.84
N SER A 61 11.67 2.52 -12.79
CA SER A 61 10.36 2.98 -13.29
C SER A 61 9.90 4.31 -12.67
N LEU A 62 10.21 4.58 -11.40
CA LEU A 62 9.96 5.86 -10.76
C LEU A 62 10.88 6.95 -11.35
N THR A 63 12.19 6.69 -11.38
CA THR A 63 13.16 7.67 -11.85
C THR A 63 13.00 8.04 -13.33
N GLU A 64 12.59 7.09 -14.18
CA GLU A 64 12.21 7.35 -15.58
C GLU A 64 11.06 8.36 -15.66
N GLN A 65 9.99 8.14 -14.89
CA GLN A 65 8.82 9.03 -14.88
C GLN A 65 9.18 10.42 -14.33
N LEU A 66 10.01 10.51 -13.29
CA LEU A 66 10.51 11.80 -12.76
C LEU A 66 11.28 12.60 -13.82
N LEU A 67 12.17 11.93 -14.57
CA LEU A 67 12.92 12.56 -15.66
C LEU A 67 12.02 13.03 -16.78
N ASP A 68 10.96 12.27 -17.09
CA ASP A 68 10.00 12.64 -18.11
C ASP A 68 9.12 13.83 -17.70
N TYR A 69 8.69 13.90 -16.43
CA TYR A 69 8.03 15.12 -15.90
C TYR A 69 8.98 16.31 -15.96
N ALA A 70 10.20 16.18 -15.46
CA ALA A 70 11.19 17.26 -15.44
C ALA A 70 11.52 17.79 -16.84
N ALA A 71 11.48 16.92 -17.86
CA ALA A 71 11.71 17.27 -19.25
C ALA A 71 10.45 17.71 -20.02
N GLY A 72 9.27 17.71 -19.38
CA GLY A 72 7.99 18.02 -20.04
C GLY A 72 7.54 16.97 -21.06
N ARG A 73 8.06 15.74 -20.98
CA ARG A 73 7.64 14.59 -21.81
C ARG A 73 6.46 13.83 -21.21
N LEU A 74 6.11 14.10 -19.96
CA LEU A 74 4.99 13.51 -19.24
C LEU A 74 4.15 14.61 -18.59
N THR A 75 2.83 14.50 -18.74
CA THR A 75 1.83 15.25 -17.96
C THR A 75 0.96 14.25 -17.21
N ASP A 76 0.24 14.67 -16.17
CA ASP A 76 -0.86 13.88 -15.61
C ASP A 76 -2.21 14.55 -15.89
N ARG A 77 -3.28 13.79 -15.73
CA ARG A 77 -4.64 14.27 -16.00
C ARG A 77 -5.02 15.50 -15.17
N VAL A 78 -4.56 15.61 -13.92
CA VAL A 78 -4.83 16.79 -13.08
C VAL A 78 -4.12 18.02 -13.65
N MET A 79 -2.86 17.90 -14.08
CA MET A 79 -2.15 18.97 -14.78
C MET A 79 -2.82 19.38 -16.10
N SER A 80 -3.27 18.41 -16.90
CA SER A 80 -3.96 18.68 -18.16
C SER A 80 -5.28 19.43 -17.92
N LEU A 81 -6.05 19.03 -16.91
CA LEU A 81 -7.30 19.72 -16.56
C LEU A 81 -7.05 21.08 -15.90
N ALA A 82 -5.96 21.25 -15.16
CA ALA A 82 -5.58 22.53 -14.55
C ALA A 82 -5.35 23.64 -15.59
N GLN A 83 -4.95 23.29 -16.81
CA GLN A 83 -4.71 24.24 -17.90
C GLN A 83 -5.98 24.81 -18.54
N ARG A 84 -7.15 24.20 -18.28
CA ARG A 84 -8.42 24.58 -18.92
C ARG A 84 -9.12 25.70 -18.19
N SER A 85 -9.95 26.48 -18.87
CA SER A 85 -10.79 27.52 -18.25
C SER A 85 -12.19 27.04 -17.85
N ALA A 86 -12.62 25.89 -18.37
CA ALA A 86 -13.90 25.26 -18.09
C ALA A 86 -13.76 23.73 -18.22
N TRP A 87 -14.66 22.99 -17.58
CA TRP A 87 -14.63 21.53 -17.51
C TRP A 87 -16.00 20.94 -17.83
N THR A 88 -16.01 19.79 -18.51
CA THR A 88 -17.23 19.01 -18.71
C THR A 88 -17.71 18.39 -17.39
N GLU A 89 -18.94 17.87 -17.36
CA GLU A 89 -19.46 17.17 -16.18
C GLU A 89 -18.59 15.96 -15.79
N GLU A 90 -18.13 15.18 -16.77
CA GLU A 90 -17.24 14.03 -16.55
C GLU A 90 -15.89 14.46 -15.96
N GLU A 91 -15.32 15.56 -16.47
CA GLU A 91 -14.05 16.10 -15.96
C GLU A 91 -14.19 16.64 -14.54
N LYS A 92 -15.33 17.27 -14.23
CA LYS A 92 -15.67 17.71 -12.89
C LYS A 92 -15.80 16.53 -11.93
N THR A 93 -16.46 15.43 -12.34
CA THR A 93 -16.52 14.18 -11.57
C THR A 93 -15.13 13.63 -11.29
N TYR A 94 -14.25 13.58 -12.29
CA TYR A 94 -12.85 13.16 -12.10
C TYR A 94 -12.13 14.03 -11.07
N LEU A 95 -12.25 15.36 -11.19
CA LEU A 95 -11.62 16.31 -10.27
C LEU A 95 -12.12 16.14 -8.83
N VAL A 96 -13.43 15.93 -8.61
CA VAL A 96 -13.99 15.64 -7.28
C VAL A 96 -13.52 14.29 -6.74
N ASN A 97 -13.24 13.31 -7.58
CA ASN A 97 -12.71 12.04 -7.10
C ASN A 97 -11.25 12.16 -6.62
N ILE A 98 -10.41 12.90 -7.35
CA ILE A 98 -8.96 12.93 -7.10
C ILE A 98 -8.47 14.11 -6.25
N CYS A 99 -9.06 15.31 -6.38
CA CYS A 99 -8.52 16.52 -5.76
C CYS A 99 -8.74 16.60 -4.24
N TYR A 100 -9.38 15.59 -3.65
CA TYR A 100 -9.52 15.43 -2.21
C TYR A 100 -8.64 14.30 -1.65
N SER A 101 -7.85 13.62 -2.49
CA SER A 101 -6.94 12.54 -2.08
C SER A 101 -5.67 13.12 -1.44
N VAL A 102 -5.81 13.55 -0.18
CA VAL A 102 -4.75 14.05 0.71
C VAL A 102 -5.22 13.90 2.14
N ASN A 103 -4.33 13.74 3.12
CA ASN A 103 -4.73 13.70 4.53
C ASN A 103 -5.50 14.97 4.97
N TRP A 104 -6.79 14.84 5.30
CA TRP A 104 -7.61 16.01 5.66
C TRP A 104 -7.27 16.59 7.03
N PRO A 105 -7.14 15.79 8.12
CA PRO A 105 -6.86 16.34 9.43
C PRO A 105 -5.53 17.09 9.51
N ASN A 106 -4.46 16.55 8.96
CA ASN A 106 -3.10 17.09 9.11
C ASN A 106 -2.72 18.12 8.04
N ILE A 107 -3.33 18.06 6.86
CA ILE A 107 -2.95 18.92 5.72
C ILE A 107 -4.11 19.81 5.31
N ALA A 108 -5.17 19.25 4.75
CA ALA A 108 -6.16 20.05 4.03
C ALA A 108 -6.96 21.01 4.93
N ARG A 109 -7.36 20.56 6.13
CA ARG A 109 -8.16 21.36 7.08
C ARG A 109 -7.40 22.51 7.73
N ARG A 110 -6.07 22.60 7.53
CA ARG A 110 -5.27 23.77 7.95
C ARG A 110 -5.61 25.02 7.13
N TYR A 111 -6.19 24.84 5.94
CA TYR A 111 -6.48 25.91 5.00
C TYR A 111 -7.99 26.18 4.93
N PRO A 112 -8.49 27.38 5.32
CA PRO A 112 -9.92 27.64 5.45
C PRO A 112 -10.73 27.32 4.19
N ARG A 113 -10.25 27.77 3.03
CA ARG A 113 -10.95 27.55 1.76
C ARG A 113 -10.95 26.09 1.33
N PHE A 114 -9.86 25.35 1.56
CA PHE A 114 -9.84 23.94 1.21
C PHE A 114 -10.78 23.13 2.12
N SER A 115 -10.85 23.50 3.41
CA SER A 115 -11.83 22.93 4.35
C SER A 115 -13.29 23.17 3.91
N GLU A 116 -13.64 24.38 3.47
CA GLU A 116 -14.97 24.69 2.90
C GLU A 116 -15.30 23.77 1.70
N LEU A 117 -14.33 23.51 0.82
CA LEU A 117 -14.52 22.64 -0.34
C LEU A 117 -14.67 21.16 0.05
N ILE A 118 -13.99 20.71 1.12
CA ILE A 118 -14.12 19.36 1.67
C ILE A 118 -15.54 19.13 2.20
N GLU A 119 -16.12 20.10 2.90
CA GLU A 119 -17.50 20.03 3.40
C GLU A 119 -18.54 19.88 2.28
N GLN A 120 -18.20 20.27 1.06
CA GLN A 120 -19.08 20.18 -0.12
C GLN A 120 -18.88 18.89 -0.93
N ARG A 121 -17.84 18.08 -0.62
CA ARG A 121 -17.45 16.91 -1.41
C ARG A 121 -18.59 15.90 -1.61
N GLU A 122 -19.34 15.55 -0.56
CA GLU A 122 -20.41 14.56 -0.66
C GLU A 122 -21.50 14.97 -1.65
N ARG A 123 -21.86 16.27 -1.65
CA ARG A 123 -22.83 16.82 -2.60
C ARG A 123 -22.24 16.87 -4.01
N ALA A 124 -20.97 17.21 -4.14
CA ALA A 124 -20.25 17.27 -5.41
C ALA A 124 -20.05 15.88 -6.04
N LEU A 125 -19.90 14.82 -5.24
CA LEU A 125 -19.84 13.44 -5.72
C LEU A 125 -21.18 12.97 -6.32
N LEU A 126 -22.30 13.40 -5.72
CA LEU A 126 -23.64 13.08 -6.23
C LEU A 126 -24.00 13.92 -7.46
N ASN A 127 -23.59 15.19 -7.46
CA ASN A 127 -23.79 16.10 -8.57
C ASN A 127 -22.62 17.11 -8.65
N PRO A 128 -21.69 16.93 -9.59
CA PRO A 128 -20.52 17.79 -9.72
C PRO A 128 -20.86 19.23 -10.10
N LEU A 129 -22.07 19.50 -10.60
CA LEU A 129 -22.53 20.86 -10.96
C LEU A 129 -22.92 21.71 -9.75
N THR A 130 -22.90 21.13 -8.54
CA THR A 130 -23.12 21.88 -7.29
C THR A 130 -21.96 22.83 -6.97
N LEU A 131 -20.77 22.57 -7.52
CA LEU A 131 -19.60 23.45 -7.43
C LEU A 131 -19.52 24.36 -8.67
N SER A 132 -19.23 25.63 -8.45
CA SER A 132 -18.96 26.59 -9.53
C SER A 132 -17.58 26.37 -10.17
N ASP A 133 -17.34 26.92 -11.35
CA ASP A 133 -16.01 26.83 -11.99
C ASP A 133 -14.91 27.52 -11.16
N THR A 134 -15.28 28.53 -10.35
CA THR A 134 -14.36 29.15 -9.38
C THR A 134 -14.02 28.18 -8.24
N ASP A 135 -15.00 27.39 -7.77
CA ASP A 135 -14.77 26.35 -6.76
C ASP A 135 -13.84 25.25 -7.30
N TYR A 136 -14.02 24.82 -8.56
CA TYR A 136 -13.12 23.86 -9.22
C TYR A 136 -11.70 24.40 -9.38
N ARG A 137 -11.55 25.67 -9.76
CA ARG A 137 -10.24 26.32 -9.85
C ARG A 137 -9.55 26.37 -8.49
N ASP A 138 -10.29 26.72 -7.44
CA ASP A 138 -9.77 26.72 -6.07
C ASP A 138 -9.41 25.31 -5.62
N LEU A 139 -10.23 24.31 -5.91
CA LEU A 139 -10.02 22.90 -5.58
C LEU A 139 -8.73 22.36 -6.22
N ILE A 140 -8.55 22.55 -7.53
CA ILE A 140 -7.34 22.11 -8.25
C ILE A 140 -6.09 22.79 -7.67
N THR A 141 -6.18 24.10 -7.41
CA THR A 141 -5.02 24.85 -6.91
C THR A 141 -4.66 24.41 -5.50
N TRP A 142 -5.65 24.27 -4.60
CA TRP A 142 -5.43 23.77 -3.25
C TRP A 142 -4.94 22.34 -3.20
N PHE A 143 -5.43 21.46 -4.08
CA PHE A 143 -4.92 20.11 -4.19
C PHE A 143 -3.41 20.09 -4.48
N ASN A 144 -2.95 20.90 -5.45
CA ASN A 144 -1.52 20.98 -5.76
C ASN A 144 -0.72 21.62 -4.62
N LEU A 145 -1.22 22.71 -4.01
CA LEU A 145 -0.57 23.33 -2.85
C LEU A 145 -0.47 22.36 -1.66
N ALA A 146 -1.52 21.60 -1.37
CA ALA A 146 -1.54 20.63 -0.28
C ALA A 146 -0.59 19.44 -0.52
N TRP A 147 -0.30 19.14 -1.78
CA TRP A 147 0.72 18.17 -2.21
C TRP A 147 2.10 18.80 -2.46
N THR A 148 2.37 19.95 -1.84
CA THR A 148 3.71 20.57 -1.82
C THR A 148 4.29 20.45 -0.41
N ASP A 149 5.59 20.17 -0.30
CA ASP A 149 6.32 20.20 0.97
C ASP A 149 6.04 21.52 1.73
N PRO A 150 5.58 21.46 3.00
CA PRO A 150 5.37 22.65 3.82
C PRO A 150 6.57 23.60 3.88
N ASN A 151 7.80 23.09 3.89
CA ASN A 151 9.01 23.93 3.88
C ASN A 151 9.08 24.80 2.62
N TRP A 152 8.64 24.27 1.47
CA TRP A 152 8.58 25.03 0.22
C TRP A 152 7.43 26.03 0.21
N LEU A 153 6.27 25.66 0.75
CA LEU A 153 5.14 26.59 0.91
C LEU A 153 5.49 27.80 1.80
N GLU A 154 6.32 27.58 2.82
CA GLU A 154 6.70 28.61 3.79
C GLU A 154 7.85 29.49 3.29
N ASN A 155 8.86 28.89 2.64
CA ASN A 155 10.11 29.58 2.30
C ASN A 155 10.17 30.10 0.85
N ASP A 156 9.40 29.53 -0.09
CA ASP A 156 9.32 30.06 -1.46
C ASP A 156 8.35 31.26 -1.51
N PRO A 157 8.80 32.46 -1.92
CA PRO A 157 7.96 33.66 -1.89
C PRO A 157 6.70 33.59 -2.75
N GLU A 158 6.74 32.84 -3.86
CA GLU A 158 5.63 32.69 -4.80
C GLU A 158 4.57 31.74 -4.22
N LEU A 159 4.99 30.57 -3.73
CA LEU A 159 4.09 29.62 -3.07
C LEU A 159 3.46 30.21 -1.80
N SER A 160 4.26 30.89 -0.96
CA SER A 160 3.78 31.57 0.25
C SER A 160 2.76 32.68 -0.06
N ALA A 161 2.94 33.41 -1.18
CA ALA A 161 1.95 34.38 -1.64
C ALA A 161 0.63 33.71 -2.07
N LEU A 162 0.69 32.55 -2.74
CA LEU A 162 -0.50 31.79 -3.15
C LEU A 162 -1.27 31.21 -1.95
N VAL A 163 -0.56 30.66 -0.96
CA VAL A 163 -1.18 30.21 0.29
C VAL A 163 -1.90 31.36 1.00
N ARG A 164 -1.28 32.55 1.08
CA ARG A 164 -1.92 33.75 1.66
C ARG A 164 -3.11 34.26 0.84
N LYS A 165 -3.06 34.14 -0.49
CA LYS A 165 -4.19 34.50 -1.37
C LYS A 165 -5.41 33.64 -1.05
N GLY A 166 -5.20 32.33 -0.87
CA GLY A 166 -6.13 31.37 -0.29
C GLY A 166 -7.43 31.06 -1.03
N ARG A 167 -7.89 31.90 -1.96
CA ARG A 167 -9.08 31.68 -2.80
C ARG A 167 -9.07 32.54 -4.06
N HIS A 168 -10.01 32.28 -4.97
CA HIS A 168 -10.15 32.98 -6.24
C HIS A 168 -8.87 32.92 -7.07
N PHE A 169 -8.29 31.71 -7.14
CA PHE A 169 -7.10 31.48 -7.92
C PHE A 169 -7.38 31.70 -9.41
N SER A 170 -6.40 32.25 -10.12
CA SER A 170 -6.40 32.38 -11.56
C SER A 170 -5.76 31.15 -12.19
N LEU A 171 -5.92 30.98 -13.50
CA LEU A 171 -5.16 29.97 -14.24
C LEU A 171 -3.65 30.14 -14.06
N ALA A 172 -3.16 31.39 -14.06
CA ALA A 172 -1.74 31.69 -13.86
C ALA A 172 -1.23 31.23 -12.49
N ASP A 173 -2.05 31.40 -11.43
CA ASP A 173 -1.72 30.93 -10.08
C ASP A 173 -1.59 29.41 -10.04
N THR A 174 -2.56 28.67 -10.61
CA THR A 174 -2.49 27.20 -10.67
C THR A 174 -1.25 26.73 -11.43
N MET A 175 -0.95 27.38 -12.57
CA MET A 175 0.21 27.02 -13.37
C MET A 175 1.53 27.34 -12.67
N ALA A 176 1.59 28.40 -11.86
CA ALA A 176 2.77 28.69 -11.05
C ALA A 176 3.10 27.54 -10.09
N VAL A 177 2.09 26.98 -9.40
CA VAL A 177 2.28 25.80 -8.53
C VAL A 177 2.76 24.59 -9.35
N ILE A 178 2.11 24.30 -10.48
CA ILE A 178 2.49 23.16 -11.34
C ILE A 178 3.93 23.30 -11.85
N HIS A 179 4.36 24.50 -12.26
CA HIS A 179 5.74 24.73 -12.68
C HIS A 179 6.74 24.48 -11.55
N LYS A 180 6.39 24.78 -10.28
CA LYS A 180 7.23 24.43 -9.13
C LYS A 180 7.33 22.91 -8.96
N HIS A 181 6.23 22.18 -9.08
CA HIS A 181 6.25 20.71 -9.00
C HIS A 181 7.15 20.09 -10.09
N LEU A 182 7.05 20.57 -11.34
CA LEU A 182 7.91 20.08 -12.43
C LEU A 182 9.39 20.37 -12.18
N LYS A 183 9.70 21.54 -11.60
CA LYS A 183 11.06 21.87 -11.14
C LYS A 183 11.53 20.91 -10.03
N MET A 184 10.67 20.62 -9.05
CA MET A 184 10.95 19.70 -7.94
C MET A 184 11.23 18.27 -8.43
N CYS A 185 10.52 17.77 -9.46
CA CYS A 185 10.85 16.48 -10.09
C CYS A 185 12.31 16.41 -10.55
N GLY A 186 12.82 17.48 -11.18
CA GLY A 186 14.22 17.55 -11.60
C GLY A 186 15.19 17.71 -10.43
N MET A 187 14.82 18.52 -9.43
CA MET A 187 15.63 18.76 -8.24
C MET A 187 15.78 17.51 -7.35
N ALA A 188 14.77 16.64 -7.29
CA ALA A 188 14.82 15.43 -6.47
C ALA A 188 16.02 14.55 -6.85
N LEU A 189 16.12 14.14 -8.12
CA LEU A 189 17.23 13.30 -8.59
C LEU A 189 18.59 14.01 -8.52
N GLN A 190 18.62 15.32 -8.80
CA GLN A 190 19.83 16.11 -8.66
C GLN A 190 20.33 16.11 -7.20
N SER A 191 19.44 16.33 -6.25
CA SER A 191 19.77 16.38 -4.81
C SER A 191 20.30 15.04 -4.32
N TYR A 192 19.68 13.92 -4.71
CA TYR A 192 20.20 12.59 -4.41
C TYR A 192 21.64 12.39 -4.94
N ARG A 193 21.90 12.76 -6.19
CA ARG A 193 23.25 12.63 -6.79
C ARG A 193 24.29 13.49 -6.07
N GLU A 194 23.93 14.71 -5.73
CA GLU A 194 24.82 15.63 -5.00
C GLU A 194 25.17 15.10 -3.61
N ARG A 195 24.19 14.56 -2.88
CA ARG A 195 24.43 13.97 -1.56
C ARG A 195 25.21 12.66 -1.62
N GLU A 196 24.98 11.82 -2.63
CA GLU A 196 25.80 10.62 -2.84
C GLU A 196 27.26 11.01 -3.17
N ALA A 197 27.46 12.05 -3.99
CA ALA A 197 28.80 12.56 -4.29
C ALA A 197 29.54 13.10 -3.05
N GLN A 198 28.80 13.63 -2.07
CA GLN A 198 29.33 14.07 -0.77
C GLN A 198 29.59 12.92 0.22
N GLY A 199 29.13 11.71 -0.10
CA GLY A 199 29.29 10.53 0.76
C GLY A 199 28.32 10.46 1.94
N GLN A 200 27.34 11.36 2.04
CA GLN A 200 26.35 11.33 3.11
C GLN A 200 25.30 10.23 2.88
N ILE A 201 25.02 9.89 1.62
CA ILE A 201 24.06 8.85 1.27
C ILE A 201 24.64 7.83 0.30
N GLU A 202 23.97 6.69 0.23
CA GLU A 202 24.16 5.65 -0.79
C GLU A 202 22.89 5.51 -1.62
N LEU A 203 23.04 5.47 -2.95
CA LEU A 203 21.94 5.16 -3.86
C LEU A 203 21.99 3.68 -4.28
N THR A 204 20.82 3.05 -4.24
CA THR A 204 20.63 1.64 -4.63
C THR A 204 19.47 1.52 -5.62
N THR A 205 19.34 0.34 -6.22
CA THR A 205 18.31 0.08 -7.24
C THR A 205 17.38 -1.07 -6.82
N SER A 206 16.29 -1.22 -7.56
CA SER A 206 15.41 -2.38 -7.59
C SER A 206 15.29 -2.91 -9.02
N PRO A 207 14.74 -4.12 -9.25
CA PRO A 207 14.36 -4.56 -10.59
C PRO A 207 13.49 -3.52 -11.32
N TYR A 208 13.68 -3.35 -12.62
CA TYR A 208 13.29 -2.12 -13.34
C TYR A 208 11.83 -1.68 -13.14
N TYR A 209 10.88 -2.58 -13.39
CA TYR A 209 9.43 -2.33 -13.22
C TYR A 209 8.89 -2.94 -11.93
N HIS A 210 9.75 -3.12 -10.93
CA HIS A 210 9.39 -3.62 -9.61
C HIS A 210 8.70 -5.01 -9.57
N PRO A 211 9.09 -6.03 -10.37
CA PRO A 211 8.52 -7.37 -10.26
C PRO A 211 8.97 -8.14 -8.99
N ILE A 212 8.11 -9.05 -8.52
CA ILE A 212 8.47 -10.06 -7.51
C ILE A 212 9.39 -11.12 -8.16
N LEU A 213 10.71 -10.93 -8.05
CA LEU A 213 11.70 -11.78 -8.72
C LEU A 213 11.50 -13.29 -8.49
N PRO A 214 11.19 -13.78 -7.25
CA PRO A 214 10.93 -15.20 -7.05
C PRO A 214 9.75 -15.75 -7.87
N LEU A 215 8.73 -14.94 -8.15
CA LEU A 215 7.55 -15.34 -8.95
C LEU A 215 7.82 -15.25 -10.46
N LEU A 216 8.67 -14.33 -10.91
CA LEU A 216 9.16 -14.33 -12.29
C LEU A 216 10.05 -15.54 -12.56
N GLN A 217 10.93 -15.89 -11.61
CA GLN A 217 11.76 -17.08 -11.71
C GLN A 217 10.89 -18.32 -11.93
N ASP A 218 9.96 -18.56 -11.01
CA ASP A 218 8.95 -19.60 -11.11
C ASP A 218 7.84 -19.35 -10.07
N ASN A 219 6.62 -19.12 -10.54
CA ASN A 219 5.49 -18.85 -9.66
C ASN A 219 5.19 -20.00 -8.67
N ARG A 220 5.67 -21.23 -8.93
CA ARG A 220 5.58 -22.37 -8.01
C ARG A 220 6.44 -22.20 -6.76
N HIS A 221 7.39 -21.25 -6.74
CA HIS A 221 8.17 -20.92 -5.54
C HIS A 221 7.29 -20.49 -4.36
N ALA A 222 6.10 -19.97 -4.61
CA ALA A 222 5.11 -19.67 -3.57
C ALA A 222 4.70 -20.91 -2.73
N LEU A 223 4.76 -22.11 -3.32
CA LEU A 223 4.42 -23.36 -2.63
C LEU A 223 5.42 -23.74 -1.53
N ARG A 224 6.63 -23.16 -1.53
CA ARG A 224 7.65 -23.43 -0.48
C ARG A 224 7.16 -23.03 0.90
N HIS A 225 6.43 -21.92 0.99
CA HIS A 225 5.80 -21.47 2.22
C HIS A 225 4.34 -21.93 2.33
N SER A 226 3.63 -21.97 1.19
CA SER A 226 2.20 -22.28 1.16
C SER A 226 1.90 -23.47 0.25
N PRO A 227 2.16 -24.72 0.68
CA PRO A 227 2.07 -25.91 -0.19
C PRO A 227 0.69 -26.16 -0.82
N GLY A 228 -0.38 -25.65 -0.22
CA GLY A 228 -1.75 -25.77 -0.73
C GLY A 228 -2.25 -24.55 -1.51
N LEU A 229 -1.35 -23.61 -1.88
CA LEU A 229 -1.75 -22.38 -2.57
C LEU A 229 -2.30 -22.70 -3.97
N PRO A 230 -3.48 -22.16 -4.34
CA PRO A 230 -3.96 -22.25 -5.71
C PRO A 230 -2.96 -21.60 -6.67
N LEU A 231 -2.59 -22.32 -7.72
CA LEU A 231 -1.73 -21.80 -8.79
C LEU A 231 -2.51 -21.76 -10.12
N PRO A 232 -2.00 -21.01 -11.11
CA PRO A 232 -2.48 -21.12 -12.48
C PRO A 232 -2.60 -22.58 -12.96
N PRO A 233 -3.61 -22.92 -13.79
CA PRO A 233 -3.76 -24.27 -14.31
C PRO A 233 -2.48 -24.73 -15.05
N SER A 234 -2.25 -26.04 -15.07
CA SER A 234 -1.09 -26.63 -15.75
C SER A 234 -0.99 -26.13 -17.20
N GLY A 235 0.19 -25.65 -17.60
CA GLY A 235 0.44 -24.98 -18.88
C GLY A 235 0.40 -23.44 -18.83
N TYR A 236 -0.08 -22.85 -17.74
CA TYR A 236 -0.13 -21.40 -17.52
C TYR A 236 0.67 -20.93 -16.30
N ASN A 237 1.51 -21.80 -15.75
CA ASN A 237 2.48 -21.39 -14.74
C ASN A 237 3.50 -20.45 -15.39
N PHE A 238 3.71 -19.30 -14.74
CA PHE A 238 4.68 -18.33 -15.19
C PHE A 238 6.07 -18.71 -14.68
N SER A 239 7.02 -18.87 -15.60
CA SER A 239 8.44 -19.07 -15.30
C SER A 239 9.26 -18.44 -16.42
N ALA A 240 9.96 -17.37 -16.08
CA ALA A 240 10.79 -16.56 -16.96
C ALA A 240 12.06 -16.08 -16.24
N PRO A 241 13.03 -16.99 -15.95
CA PRO A 241 14.31 -16.63 -15.36
C PRO A 241 15.06 -15.53 -16.12
N THR A 242 14.96 -15.53 -17.46
CA THR A 242 15.56 -14.54 -18.35
C THR A 242 15.01 -13.13 -18.15
N ASP A 243 13.74 -13.02 -17.76
CA ASP A 243 13.05 -11.74 -17.62
C ASP A 243 13.43 -11.14 -16.26
N ALA A 244 13.52 -11.97 -15.22
CA ALA A 244 14.08 -11.60 -13.91
C ALA A 244 15.53 -11.07 -14.04
N GLU A 245 16.41 -11.79 -14.75
CA GLU A 245 17.77 -11.34 -15.02
C GLU A 245 17.81 -10.02 -15.80
N THR A 246 16.97 -9.91 -16.84
CA THR A 246 16.91 -8.71 -17.68
C THR A 246 16.44 -7.48 -16.90
N GLN A 247 15.43 -7.62 -16.05
CA GLN A 247 14.93 -6.53 -15.20
C GLN A 247 16.01 -6.01 -14.24
N VAL A 248 16.86 -6.88 -13.67
CA VAL A 248 17.99 -6.48 -12.82
C VAL A 248 19.09 -5.79 -13.65
N ARG A 249 19.43 -6.35 -14.82
CA ARG A 249 20.45 -5.77 -15.70
C ARG A 249 20.05 -4.38 -16.22
N LEU A 250 18.79 -4.22 -16.64
CA LEU A 250 18.25 -2.93 -17.09
C LEU A 250 18.27 -1.92 -15.95
N ALA A 251 17.96 -2.33 -14.74
CA ALA A 251 18.00 -1.47 -13.57
C ALA A 251 19.39 -0.91 -13.28
N VAL A 252 20.42 -1.78 -13.30
CA VAL A 252 21.83 -1.35 -13.13
C VAL A 252 22.26 -0.39 -14.23
N ALA A 253 21.87 -0.65 -15.48
CA ALA A 253 22.17 0.24 -16.60
C ALA A 253 21.51 1.62 -16.43
N HIS A 254 20.21 1.65 -16.06
CA HIS A 254 19.46 2.87 -15.82
C HIS A 254 20.07 3.68 -14.67
N HIS A 255 20.39 3.03 -13.55
CA HIS A 255 21.04 3.68 -12.41
C HIS A 255 22.37 4.32 -12.80
N SER A 256 23.23 3.58 -13.53
CA SER A 256 24.52 4.11 -14.02
C SER A 256 24.33 5.33 -14.92
N GLN A 257 23.40 5.25 -15.87
CA GLN A 257 23.14 6.29 -16.85
C GLN A 257 22.62 7.59 -16.21
N HIS A 258 21.70 7.49 -15.25
CA HIS A 258 20.96 8.66 -14.74
C HIS A 258 21.47 9.18 -13.39
N LEU A 259 22.10 8.34 -12.57
CA LEU A 259 22.64 8.71 -11.26
C LEU A 259 24.17 8.83 -11.26
N GLY A 260 24.84 8.30 -12.29
CA GLY A 260 26.27 8.52 -12.56
C GLY A 260 27.22 7.54 -11.87
N ARG A 261 26.69 6.55 -11.15
CA ARG A 261 27.44 5.47 -10.49
C ARG A 261 26.72 4.14 -10.63
N LEU A 262 27.46 3.05 -10.53
CA LEU A 262 26.86 1.72 -10.39
C LEU A 262 26.24 1.58 -8.99
N PRO A 263 25.02 1.02 -8.87
CA PRO A 263 24.42 0.73 -7.57
C PRO A 263 25.22 -0.37 -6.88
N ARG A 264 25.40 -0.25 -5.56
CA ARG A 264 26.08 -1.28 -4.75
C ARG A 264 25.11 -2.26 -4.11
N GLY A 265 23.89 -1.80 -3.84
CA GLY A 265 22.83 -2.57 -3.19
C GLY A 265 21.64 -2.81 -4.10
N LEU A 266 20.91 -3.88 -3.79
CA LEU A 266 19.59 -4.19 -4.35
C LEU A 266 18.55 -4.26 -3.24
N TRP A 267 17.49 -3.49 -3.37
CA TRP A 267 16.22 -3.81 -2.73
C TRP A 267 15.39 -4.64 -3.72
N PRO A 268 15.24 -5.96 -3.53
CA PRO A 268 14.27 -6.73 -4.30
C PRO A 268 12.88 -6.14 -4.03
N ALA A 269 12.01 -6.12 -5.05
CA ALA A 269 10.66 -5.62 -4.86
C ALA A 269 10.01 -6.33 -3.66
N GLU A 270 9.49 -5.55 -2.71
CA GLU A 270 8.83 -6.07 -1.51
C GLU A 270 9.75 -6.92 -0.60
N GLY A 271 11.07 -6.70 -0.68
CA GLY A 271 12.07 -7.54 -0.04
C GLY A 271 12.00 -9.01 -0.48
N ALA A 272 11.38 -9.31 -1.64
CA ALA A 272 11.10 -10.67 -2.07
C ALA A 272 12.35 -11.40 -2.60
N VAL A 273 12.69 -12.52 -1.99
CA VAL A 273 13.92 -13.28 -2.28
C VAL A 273 13.68 -14.78 -2.41
N SER A 274 14.59 -15.44 -3.13
CA SER A 274 14.75 -16.89 -3.18
C SER A 274 16.22 -17.22 -3.51
N PRO A 275 16.72 -18.45 -3.28
CA PRO A 275 18.07 -18.83 -3.67
C PRO A 275 18.38 -18.59 -5.15
N GLU A 276 17.39 -18.79 -6.02
CA GLU A 276 17.53 -18.74 -7.47
C GLU A 276 17.75 -17.35 -8.04
N ILE A 277 17.45 -16.28 -7.27
CA ILE A 277 17.69 -14.92 -7.76
C ILE A 277 19.14 -14.46 -7.54
N LEU A 278 19.89 -15.14 -6.66
CA LEU A 278 21.23 -14.73 -6.25
C LEU A 278 22.26 -14.72 -7.39
N PRO A 279 22.26 -15.68 -8.35
CA PRO A 279 23.14 -15.61 -9.51
C PRO A 279 22.98 -14.32 -10.31
N TYR A 280 21.75 -13.81 -10.47
CA TYR A 280 21.48 -12.57 -11.21
C TYR A 280 22.03 -11.34 -10.49
N VAL A 281 21.87 -11.30 -9.16
CA VAL A 281 22.40 -10.23 -8.31
C VAL A 281 23.93 -10.19 -8.41
N GLN A 282 24.58 -11.35 -8.32
CA GLN A 282 26.03 -11.46 -8.42
C GLN A 282 26.55 -11.10 -9.82
N ALA A 283 25.90 -11.60 -10.88
CA ALA A 283 26.27 -11.29 -12.27
C ALA A 283 26.13 -9.80 -12.59
N ALA A 284 25.16 -9.12 -12.00
CA ALA A 284 24.95 -7.68 -12.13
C ALA A 284 25.96 -6.83 -11.34
N GLY A 285 26.87 -7.44 -10.57
CA GLY A 285 27.90 -6.75 -9.79
C GLY A 285 27.40 -6.11 -8.50
N LEU A 286 26.20 -6.46 -8.05
CA LEU A 286 25.62 -5.95 -6.82
C LEU A 286 26.29 -6.62 -5.61
N ARG A 287 26.70 -5.81 -4.63
CA ARG A 287 27.50 -6.26 -3.48
C ARG A 287 26.65 -6.73 -2.31
N TRP A 288 25.43 -6.21 -2.20
CA TRP A 288 24.52 -6.56 -1.13
C TRP A 288 23.05 -6.50 -1.54
N LEU A 289 22.20 -7.20 -0.81
CA LEU A 289 20.75 -7.10 -0.89
C LEU A 289 20.11 -7.11 0.51
N ALA A 290 18.83 -6.75 0.60
CA ALA A 290 18.08 -6.76 1.84
C ALA A 290 16.76 -7.52 1.74
N SER A 291 16.29 -8.02 2.88
CA SER A 291 14.96 -8.63 3.04
C SER A 291 14.51 -8.49 4.51
N ASP A 292 13.50 -9.25 4.93
CA ASP A 292 12.88 -9.17 6.25
C ASP A 292 13.41 -10.20 7.25
N GLU A 293 13.36 -9.88 8.55
CA GLU A 293 13.78 -10.77 9.62
C GLU A 293 13.05 -12.12 9.62
N GLU A 294 11.81 -12.20 9.14
CA GLU A 294 11.09 -13.49 8.97
C GLU A 294 11.76 -14.41 7.95
N ILE A 295 12.45 -13.83 6.96
CA ILE A 295 13.25 -14.60 6.00
C ILE A 295 14.52 -15.11 6.69
N LEU A 296 15.19 -14.27 7.49
CA LEU A 296 16.38 -14.68 8.24
C LEU A 296 16.06 -15.78 9.24
N ALA A 297 14.99 -15.60 10.02
CA ALA A 297 14.51 -16.54 11.02
C ALA A 297 14.34 -17.94 10.42
N ARG A 298 13.63 -18.04 9.30
CA ARG A 298 13.45 -19.31 8.56
C ARG A 298 14.72 -19.83 7.94
N SER A 299 15.61 -18.96 7.48
CA SER A 299 16.91 -19.35 6.92
C SER A 299 17.85 -19.95 7.98
N LEU A 300 17.69 -19.53 9.24
CA LEU A 300 18.47 -20.01 10.39
C LEU A 300 17.76 -21.10 11.21
N ASP A 301 16.51 -21.44 10.88
CA ASP A 301 15.64 -22.31 11.68
C ASP A 301 15.50 -21.86 13.15
N ILE A 302 15.30 -20.54 13.33
CA ILE A 302 15.03 -19.92 14.64
C ILE A 302 13.75 -19.09 14.56
N PRO A 303 13.01 -18.92 15.67
CA PRO A 303 11.84 -18.04 15.69
C PRO A 303 12.24 -16.56 15.83
N VAL A 304 11.44 -15.66 15.26
CA VAL A 304 11.43 -14.25 15.67
C VAL A 304 10.69 -14.16 16.99
N VAL A 305 11.41 -13.88 18.09
CA VAL A 305 10.82 -13.73 19.42
C VAL A 305 11.14 -12.34 19.94
N ARG A 306 10.10 -11.64 20.39
CA ARG A 306 10.20 -10.31 20.98
C ARG A 306 9.71 -10.34 22.42
N ASP A 307 10.29 -9.49 23.27
CA ASP A 307 9.87 -9.35 24.66
C ASP A 307 8.67 -8.40 24.84
N HIS A 308 8.35 -8.05 26.08
CA HIS A 308 7.26 -7.12 26.42
C HIS A 308 7.46 -5.71 25.85
N GLU A 309 8.71 -5.28 25.68
CA GLU A 309 9.08 -4.02 25.03
C GLU A 309 9.16 -4.15 23.51
N LYS A 310 8.76 -5.29 22.94
CA LYS A 310 8.83 -5.60 21.51
C LYS A 310 10.25 -5.64 20.93
N LEU A 311 11.27 -5.78 21.78
CA LEU A 311 12.65 -5.94 21.32
C LEU A 311 12.97 -7.41 21.04
N ASN A 312 13.72 -7.67 19.96
CA ASN A 312 14.16 -9.02 19.61
C ASN A 312 15.00 -9.62 20.75
N THR A 313 14.71 -10.87 21.12
CA THR A 313 15.37 -11.56 22.24
C THR A 313 16.69 -12.23 21.84
N ASN A 314 16.98 -12.32 20.54
CA ASN A 314 18.26 -12.79 19.98
C ASN A 314 18.90 -11.74 19.06
N PRO A 315 19.17 -10.52 19.55
CA PRO A 315 19.60 -9.40 18.71
C PRO A 315 20.94 -9.66 18.00
N ALA A 316 21.82 -10.50 18.56
CA ALA A 316 23.12 -10.79 17.97
C ALA A 316 23.03 -11.58 16.65
N ALA A 317 22.00 -12.42 16.48
CA ALA A 317 21.74 -13.12 15.23
C ALA A 317 21.10 -12.17 14.20
N PHE A 318 20.15 -11.35 14.60
CA PHE A 318 19.38 -10.51 13.67
C PHE A 318 20.11 -9.22 13.24
N TYR A 319 20.98 -8.66 14.08
CA TYR A 319 21.62 -7.37 13.81
C TYR A 319 23.06 -7.51 13.30
N GLN A 320 23.26 -8.39 12.31
CA GLN A 320 24.51 -8.52 11.58
C GLN A 320 24.28 -8.91 10.11
N PRO A 321 25.17 -8.50 9.19
CA PRO A 321 25.09 -8.95 7.81
C PRO A 321 25.58 -10.39 7.66
N TYR A 322 24.95 -11.11 6.74
CA TYR A 322 25.30 -12.48 6.38
C TYR A 322 25.92 -12.54 4.98
N ARG A 323 26.92 -13.38 4.78
CA ARG A 323 27.42 -13.72 3.45
C ARG A 323 26.53 -14.79 2.84
N LEU A 324 25.92 -14.54 1.68
CA LEU A 324 25.21 -15.59 0.94
C LEU A 324 26.19 -16.48 0.17
N LEU A 325 25.76 -17.70 -0.13
CA LEU A 325 26.46 -18.59 -1.05
C LEU A 325 25.72 -18.64 -2.40
N VAL A 326 26.48 -18.55 -3.48
CA VAL A 326 26.00 -18.72 -4.86
C VAL A 326 26.86 -19.81 -5.48
N ASP A 327 26.25 -20.93 -5.86
CA ASP A 327 26.96 -22.12 -6.37
C ASP A 327 28.13 -22.53 -5.45
N ASP A 328 27.88 -22.57 -4.14
CA ASP A 328 28.85 -22.83 -3.07
C ASP A 328 30.05 -21.85 -2.99
N GLN A 329 30.00 -20.73 -3.71
CA GLN A 329 30.99 -19.65 -3.64
C GLN A 329 30.48 -18.45 -2.84
N PRO A 330 31.37 -17.65 -2.20
CA PRO A 330 30.98 -16.43 -1.52
C PRO A 330 30.30 -15.43 -2.48
N GLY A 331 29.03 -15.14 -2.22
CA GLY A 331 28.20 -14.24 -3.00
C GLY A 331 28.01 -12.86 -2.36
N PRO A 332 26.92 -12.13 -2.67
CA PRO A 332 26.63 -10.83 -2.05
C PRO A 332 26.37 -10.94 -0.54
N ALA A 333 26.52 -9.83 0.17
CA ALA A 333 26.11 -9.73 1.58
C ALA A 333 24.59 -9.51 1.67
N MET A 334 23.98 -9.96 2.75
CA MET A 334 22.55 -9.77 3.00
C MET A 334 22.33 -9.16 4.37
N ILE A 335 21.48 -8.15 4.43
CA ILE A 335 20.98 -7.55 5.67
C ILE A 335 19.49 -7.82 5.81
N PHE A 336 19.00 -7.83 7.05
CA PHE A 336 17.61 -8.13 7.34
C PHE A 336 17.00 -7.02 8.17
N ARG A 337 15.87 -6.51 7.70
CA ARG A 337 15.06 -5.46 8.31
C ARG A 337 14.65 -5.86 9.73
N ASP A 338 14.80 -4.96 10.69
CA ASP A 338 14.03 -5.05 11.93
C ASP A 338 12.59 -4.60 11.65
N HIS A 339 11.67 -5.55 11.65
CA HIS A 339 10.26 -5.33 11.33
C HIS A 339 9.64 -4.32 12.29
N GLU A 340 9.76 -4.52 13.60
CA GLU A 340 9.12 -3.69 14.62
C GLU A 340 9.58 -2.23 14.54
N MET A 341 10.89 -1.97 14.43
CA MET A 341 11.41 -0.60 14.36
C MET A 341 10.96 0.10 13.07
N SER A 342 10.89 -0.64 11.97
CA SER A 342 10.46 -0.10 10.67
C SER A 342 8.96 0.19 10.65
N ASP A 343 8.11 -0.74 11.10
CA ASP A 343 6.65 -0.58 11.16
C ASP A 343 6.22 0.50 12.15
N ARG A 344 7.01 0.75 13.20
CA ARG A 344 6.75 1.89 14.09
C ARG A 344 6.79 3.21 13.34
N ILE A 345 7.80 3.45 12.52
CA ILE A 345 7.89 4.65 11.69
C ILE A 345 6.77 4.66 10.64
N GLY A 346 6.51 3.53 9.98
CA GLY A 346 5.50 3.44 8.93
C GLY A 346 4.07 3.68 9.43
N PHE A 347 3.74 3.25 10.66
CA PHE A 347 2.33 3.13 11.04
C PHE A 347 1.97 3.40 12.50
N LEU A 348 2.92 3.35 13.45
CA LEU A 348 2.61 3.60 14.87
C LEU A 348 2.83 5.06 15.22
N TYR A 349 4.02 5.57 14.88
CA TYR A 349 4.52 6.88 15.28
C TYR A 349 3.73 8.04 14.69
N GLN A 350 3.01 7.81 13.59
CA GLN A 350 2.06 8.79 13.05
C GLN A 350 0.92 9.18 14.01
N ASN A 351 0.68 8.42 15.08
CA ASN A 351 -0.37 8.71 16.07
C ASN A 351 0.16 9.34 17.37
N ILE A 352 1.45 9.69 17.43
CA ILE A 352 2.08 10.35 18.58
C ILE A 352 2.91 11.55 18.11
N HIS A 353 3.20 12.48 19.02
CA HIS A 353 3.95 13.68 18.69
C HIS A 353 5.38 13.32 18.21
N GLY A 354 5.86 13.95 17.14
CA GLY A 354 7.08 13.55 16.44
C GLY A 354 8.34 13.53 17.32
N VAL A 355 8.46 14.47 18.27
CA VAL A 355 9.55 14.49 19.25
C VAL A 355 9.54 13.24 20.15
N GLN A 356 8.35 12.79 20.58
CA GLN A 356 8.20 11.62 21.44
C GLN A 356 8.45 10.33 20.65
N ALA A 357 7.99 10.26 19.39
CA ALA A 357 8.30 9.16 18.48
C ALA A 357 9.81 8.99 18.28
N ALA A 358 10.53 10.08 18.02
CA ALA A 358 11.98 10.07 17.86
C ALA A 358 12.70 9.63 19.16
N GLU A 359 12.20 10.06 20.32
CA GLU A 359 12.73 9.65 21.62
C GLU A 359 12.53 8.16 21.90
N ASP A 360 11.34 7.61 21.63
CA ASP A 360 11.05 6.18 21.76
C ASP A 360 11.97 5.36 20.85
N LEU A 361 12.14 5.76 19.59
CA LEU A 361 13.02 5.05 18.66
C LEU A 361 14.48 5.06 19.12
N VAL A 362 15.03 6.21 19.50
CA VAL A 362 16.42 6.32 19.97
C VAL A 362 16.62 5.50 21.25
N THR A 363 15.66 5.56 22.19
CA THR A 363 15.74 4.79 23.44
C THR A 363 15.74 3.29 23.17
N ARG A 364 14.90 2.81 22.24
CA ARG A 364 14.88 1.40 21.82
C ARG A 364 16.20 0.96 21.21
N LEU A 365 16.79 1.79 20.34
CA LEU A 365 18.11 1.53 19.75
C LEU A 365 19.20 1.45 20.83
N GLN A 366 19.16 2.31 21.84
CA GLN A 366 20.09 2.24 22.98
C GLN A 366 19.89 0.98 23.84
N TRP A 367 18.65 0.54 24.04
CA TRP A 367 18.38 -0.74 24.72
C TRP A 367 18.92 -1.94 23.93
N VAL A 368 18.80 -1.91 22.60
CA VAL A 368 19.43 -2.92 21.75
C VAL A 368 20.96 -2.89 21.90
N HIS A 369 21.58 -1.70 21.84
CA HIS A 369 23.01 -1.54 22.05
C HIS A 369 23.46 -2.12 23.41
N TRP A 370 22.75 -1.79 24.49
CA TRP A 370 23.06 -2.29 25.83
C TRP A 370 22.97 -3.82 25.95
N ARG A 371 22.00 -4.46 25.27
CA ARG A 371 21.85 -5.93 25.26
C ARG A 371 22.95 -6.64 24.48
N LEU A 372 23.36 -6.05 23.36
CA LEU A 372 24.43 -6.58 22.52
C LEU A 372 25.81 -6.40 23.16
N GLY A 373 25.97 -5.37 23.98
CA GLY A 373 27.26 -4.88 24.43
C GLY A 373 28.04 -4.19 23.30
N ASP A 374 29.30 -3.88 23.58
CA ASP A 374 30.17 -3.05 22.73
C ASP A 374 31.45 -3.78 22.27
N THR A 375 31.49 -5.10 22.45
CA THR A 375 32.67 -5.95 22.16
C THR A 375 32.88 -6.19 20.68
N GLN A 376 31.83 -6.04 19.87
CA GLN A 376 31.86 -6.26 18.43
C GLN A 376 30.85 -5.36 17.71
N PRO A 377 31.07 -5.03 16.43
CA PRO A 377 30.13 -4.22 15.66
C PRO A 377 28.86 -5.01 15.34
N PHE A 378 27.72 -4.31 15.37
CA PHE A 378 26.41 -4.80 14.96
C PHE A 378 25.72 -3.76 14.08
N LEU A 379 24.90 -4.23 13.14
CA LEU A 379 24.14 -3.40 12.21
C LEU A 379 22.65 -3.70 12.39
N LEU A 380 21.86 -2.69 12.78
CA LEU A 380 20.40 -2.75 12.81
C LEU A 380 19.83 -2.04 11.58
N PRO A 381 19.25 -2.78 10.61
CA PRO A 381 18.60 -2.19 9.45
C PRO A 381 17.16 -1.77 9.76
N ILE A 382 16.83 -0.52 9.45
CA ILE A 382 15.46 0.02 9.44
C ILE A 382 15.11 0.27 7.97
N ILE A 383 14.17 -0.50 7.43
CA ILE A 383 13.87 -0.53 5.99
C ILE A 383 12.37 -0.38 5.78
N LEU A 384 11.95 0.61 5.01
CA LEU A 384 10.54 0.93 4.76
C LEU A 384 10.38 1.82 3.54
N ASP A 385 9.15 1.90 3.04
CA ASP A 385 8.77 2.87 2.02
C ASP A 385 9.07 4.29 2.50
N GLY A 386 9.63 5.07 1.59
CA GLY A 386 10.08 6.42 1.89
C GLY A 386 8.95 7.42 1.89
N GLU A 387 7.94 7.31 1.03
CA GLU A 387 6.99 8.40 0.79
C GLU A 387 5.64 8.29 1.54
N ASN A 388 5.28 7.10 2.01
CA ASN A 388 3.88 6.79 2.33
C ASN A 388 3.38 7.33 3.68
N CYS A 389 4.23 7.44 4.71
CA CYS A 389 3.74 7.76 6.05
C CYS A 389 3.68 9.27 6.36
N TRP A 390 4.40 10.13 5.63
CA TRP A 390 4.62 11.52 6.07
C TRP A 390 3.40 12.41 6.11
N GLU A 391 2.36 12.17 5.28
CA GLU A 391 1.12 12.94 5.36
C GLU A 391 0.34 12.74 6.68
N TRP A 392 0.68 11.69 7.43
CA TRP A 392 0.12 11.37 8.73
C TRP A 392 0.89 12.01 9.89
N TYR A 393 2.09 12.53 9.63
CA TYR A 393 2.92 13.19 10.62
C TYR A 393 2.69 14.70 10.65
N GLU A 394 3.04 15.29 11.79
CA GLU A 394 3.12 16.73 11.97
C GLU A 394 4.08 17.31 10.93
N HIS A 395 3.59 18.31 10.19
CA HIS A 395 4.40 19.06 9.23
C HIS A 395 5.17 18.17 8.24
N ASN A 396 4.47 17.18 7.67
CA ASN A 396 5.03 16.23 6.71
C ASN A 396 6.26 15.45 7.22
N GLY A 397 6.31 15.16 8.52
CA GLY A 397 7.40 14.37 9.12
C GLY A 397 8.56 15.19 9.67
N ASP A 398 8.65 16.50 9.39
CA ASP A 398 9.76 17.35 9.83
C ASP A 398 10.03 17.24 11.34
N ILE A 399 8.98 17.32 12.16
CA ILE A 399 9.12 17.27 13.63
C ILE A 399 9.76 15.97 14.10
N PHE A 400 9.40 14.85 13.46
CA PHE A 400 9.99 13.54 13.77
C PHE A 400 11.41 13.42 13.21
N LEU A 401 11.61 13.72 11.93
CA LEU A 401 12.89 13.55 11.23
C LEU A 401 13.98 14.47 11.80
N ASP A 402 13.70 15.75 12.02
CA ASP A 402 14.64 16.70 12.61
C ASP A 402 15.04 16.26 14.04
N SER A 403 14.07 15.81 14.85
CA SER A 403 14.32 15.30 16.21
C SER A 403 15.15 14.01 16.20
N LEU A 404 14.82 13.07 15.31
CA LEU A 404 15.53 11.79 15.16
C LEU A 404 16.98 12.03 14.72
N TYR A 405 17.18 12.80 13.65
CA TYR A 405 18.51 13.03 13.10
C TYR A 405 19.39 13.88 14.02
N GLN A 406 18.81 14.86 14.73
CA GLN A 406 19.54 15.60 15.76
C GLN A 406 20.04 14.68 16.87
N ARG A 407 19.16 13.81 17.39
CA ARG A 407 19.50 12.87 18.45
C ARG A 407 20.57 11.86 18.00
N LEU A 408 20.45 11.31 16.79
CA LEU A 408 21.43 10.39 16.23
C LEU A 408 22.80 11.05 16.04
N GLN A 409 22.85 12.27 15.51
CA GLN A 409 24.10 13.03 15.32
C GLN A 409 24.82 13.32 16.65
N GLN A 410 24.07 13.48 17.74
CA GLN A 410 24.61 13.81 19.06
C GLN A 410 24.88 12.56 19.93
N ASN A 411 24.57 11.36 19.44
CA ASN A 411 24.70 10.12 20.20
C ASN A 411 26.09 9.48 19.98
N HIS A 412 26.69 8.97 21.05
CA HIS A 412 27.99 8.26 21.00
C HIS A 412 27.84 6.73 20.99
N GLU A 413 26.70 6.20 21.41
CA GLU A 413 26.34 4.79 21.45
C GLU A 413 25.73 4.30 20.13
N LEU A 414 25.15 5.23 19.34
CA LEU A 414 24.50 4.95 18.06
C LEU A 414 25.25 5.65 16.93
N ARG A 415 25.31 5.01 15.77
CA ARG A 415 25.88 5.63 14.56
C ARG A 415 25.06 5.28 13.33
N ALA A 416 24.43 6.29 12.72
CA ALA A 416 23.77 6.12 11.43
C ALA A 416 24.81 6.00 10.30
N VAL A 417 24.66 4.99 9.45
CA VAL A 417 25.59 4.67 8.36
C VAL A 417 24.84 4.25 7.11
N THR A 418 25.45 4.41 5.94
CA THR A 418 24.98 3.65 4.77
C THR A 418 25.34 2.16 4.92
N VAL A 419 24.63 1.30 4.19
CA VAL A 419 24.89 -0.15 4.24
C VAL A 419 26.31 -0.46 3.76
N SER A 420 26.75 0.15 2.67
CA SER A 420 28.11 -0.05 2.15
C SER A 420 29.18 0.48 3.09
N GLU A 421 28.98 1.62 3.75
CA GLU A 421 29.95 2.13 4.73
C GLU A 421 30.21 1.13 5.86
N TYR A 422 29.13 0.51 6.37
CA TYR A 422 29.26 -0.56 7.35
C TYR A 422 30.00 -1.76 6.77
N LEU A 423 29.60 -2.26 5.60
CA LEU A 423 30.17 -3.47 4.99
C LEU A 423 31.64 -3.31 4.56
N ASP A 424 32.07 -2.10 4.18
CA ASP A 424 33.44 -1.78 3.80
C ASP A 424 34.39 -1.79 5.01
N THR A 425 33.87 -1.46 6.19
CA THR A 425 34.65 -1.38 7.44
C THR A 425 34.50 -2.63 8.32
N HIS A 426 33.38 -3.35 8.18
CA HIS A 426 33.03 -4.52 8.98
C HIS A 426 32.52 -5.65 8.07
N PRO A 427 33.42 -6.49 7.52
CA PRO A 427 33.02 -7.59 6.65
C PRO A 427 32.11 -8.59 7.37
N THR A 428 31.27 -9.28 6.59
CA THR A 428 30.37 -10.35 7.05
C THR A 428 31.12 -11.39 7.89
N ARG A 429 30.64 -11.66 9.11
CA ARG A 429 31.23 -12.65 10.03
C ARG A 429 30.60 -14.03 9.91
N ALA A 430 29.36 -14.09 9.43
CA ALA A 430 28.58 -15.30 9.28
C ALA A 430 28.23 -15.54 7.82
N THR A 431 28.12 -16.81 7.46
CA THR A 431 27.59 -17.25 6.16
C THR A 431 26.17 -17.76 6.38
N LEU A 432 25.27 -17.45 5.45
CA LEU A 432 23.92 -18.01 5.40
C LEU A 432 23.87 -19.05 4.26
N PRO A 433 23.98 -20.34 4.58
CA PRO A 433 24.13 -21.39 3.55
C PRO A 433 22.83 -21.64 2.78
N HIS A 434 21.67 -21.39 3.40
CA HIS A 434 20.37 -21.58 2.76
C HIS A 434 19.51 -20.34 2.99
N LEU A 435 19.10 -19.68 1.91
CA LEU A 435 18.17 -18.56 1.96
C LEU A 435 16.72 -19.05 1.82
N ALA A 436 15.88 -18.75 2.80
CA ALA A 436 14.45 -19.01 2.72
C ALA A 436 13.79 -18.15 1.62
N THR A 437 12.72 -18.67 1.01
CA THR A 437 11.92 -17.93 0.02
C THR A 437 10.78 -17.18 0.70
N GLY A 438 10.59 -15.89 0.39
CA GLY A 438 9.49 -15.09 0.89
C GLY A 438 9.68 -13.60 0.59
N SER A 439 8.80 -12.77 1.14
CA SER A 439 8.86 -11.30 1.07
C SER A 439 8.81 -10.68 2.46
N TRP A 440 8.93 -9.36 2.54
CA TRP A 440 8.74 -8.64 3.79
C TRP A 440 7.32 -8.62 4.32
N ILE A 441 6.32 -8.98 3.52
CA ILE A 441 4.93 -9.08 3.96
C ILE A 441 4.64 -10.53 4.32
N ARG A 442 4.32 -10.76 5.60
CA ARG A 442 4.00 -12.08 6.19
C ARG A 442 5.09 -13.15 6.02
N GLY A 443 6.29 -12.80 5.57
CA GLY A 443 7.34 -13.76 5.25
C GLY A 443 7.04 -14.65 4.04
N ASP A 444 6.03 -14.34 3.21
CA ASP A 444 5.58 -15.21 2.12
C ASP A 444 5.33 -14.44 0.81
N LEU A 445 4.82 -15.12 -0.22
CA LEU A 445 4.55 -14.52 -1.54
C LEU A 445 3.05 -14.37 -1.84
N THR A 446 2.17 -14.68 -0.87
CA THR A 446 0.72 -14.82 -1.09
C THR A 446 0.00 -13.51 -1.38
N THR A 447 0.67 -12.37 -1.14
CA THR A 447 0.15 -11.06 -1.55
C THR A 447 0.01 -10.92 -3.07
N TRP A 448 0.85 -11.61 -3.86
CA TRP A 448 0.89 -11.47 -5.33
C TRP A 448 0.50 -12.75 -6.08
N ILE A 449 0.15 -13.83 -5.37
CA ILE A 449 -0.29 -15.10 -5.96
C ILE A 449 -1.19 -15.89 -5.01
N GLY A 450 -2.14 -16.65 -5.57
CA GLY A 450 -3.02 -17.55 -4.81
C GLY A 450 -4.50 -17.22 -4.85
N ASP A 451 -4.86 -16.00 -5.26
CA ASP A 451 -6.25 -15.58 -5.41
C ASP A 451 -6.75 -15.89 -6.84
N PRO A 452 -8.09 -15.99 -7.06
CA PRO A 452 -8.64 -16.20 -8.39
C PRO A 452 -8.24 -15.12 -9.40
N GLU A 453 -8.15 -13.86 -8.96
CA GLU A 453 -7.68 -12.73 -9.78
C GLU A 453 -6.20 -12.88 -10.15
N HIS A 454 -5.33 -13.22 -9.19
CA HIS A 454 -3.93 -13.58 -9.47
C HIS A 454 -3.81 -14.69 -10.51
N THR A 455 -4.62 -15.75 -10.38
CA THR A 455 -4.61 -16.89 -11.30
C THR A 455 -4.91 -16.45 -12.73
N ARG A 456 -5.92 -15.58 -12.92
CA ARG A 456 -6.27 -15.03 -14.24
C ARG A 456 -5.17 -14.11 -14.77
N ALA A 457 -4.65 -13.21 -13.95
CA ALA A 457 -3.58 -12.28 -14.33
C ALA A 457 -2.31 -13.01 -14.78
N TRP A 458 -1.80 -13.94 -13.96
CA TRP A 458 -0.61 -14.73 -14.29
C TRP A 458 -0.81 -15.60 -15.53
N SER A 459 -2.01 -16.18 -15.71
CA SER A 459 -2.32 -16.96 -16.90
C SER A 459 -2.36 -16.10 -18.17
N ALA A 460 -2.93 -14.90 -18.09
CA ALA A 460 -2.99 -13.95 -19.20
C ALA A 460 -1.59 -13.46 -19.59
N LEU A 461 -0.74 -13.15 -18.60
CA LEU A 461 0.64 -12.74 -18.81
C LEU A 461 1.48 -13.88 -19.42
N ALA A 462 1.36 -15.11 -18.89
CA ALA A 462 2.07 -16.28 -19.41
C ALA A 462 1.73 -16.56 -20.89
N ARG A 463 0.44 -16.46 -21.24
CA ARG A 463 -0.02 -16.61 -22.64
C ARG A 463 0.54 -15.52 -23.54
N THR A 464 0.40 -14.26 -23.15
CA THR A 464 0.88 -13.11 -23.94
C THR A 464 2.39 -13.20 -24.19
N ARG A 465 3.16 -13.59 -23.17
CA ARG A 465 4.59 -13.82 -23.30
C ARG A 465 4.92 -14.98 -24.25
N ALA A 466 4.19 -16.10 -24.16
CA ALA A 466 4.39 -17.24 -25.04
C ALA A 466 4.11 -16.89 -26.51
N ASP A 467 3.06 -16.09 -26.76
CA ASP A 467 2.70 -15.61 -28.10
C ASP A 467 3.79 -14.67 -28.65
N LEU A 468 4.36 -13.79 -27.82
CA LEU A 468 5.50 -12.95 -28.21
C LEU A 468 6.73 -13.77 -28.59
N ILE A 469 7.06 -14.80 -27.82
CA ILE A 469 8.20 -15.68 -28.12
C ILE A 469 7.96 -16.44 -29.43
N ALA A 470 6.76 -16.98 -29.64
CA ALA A 470 6.40 -17.68 -30.85
C ALA A 470 6.49 -16.75 -32.08
N TRP A 471 6.01 -15.52 -31.96
CA TRP A 471 6.14 -14.51 -33.00
C TRP A 471 7.61 -14.16 -33.28
N GLN A 472 8.43 -13.95 -32.25
CA GLN A 472 9.86 -13.66 -32.38
C GLN A 472 10.60 -14.79 -33.10
N GLN A 473 10.24 -16.05 -32.86
CA GLN A 473 10.85 -17.21 -33.51
C GLN A 473 10.40 -17.41 -34.96
N ALA A 474 9.15 -17.03 -35.28
CA ALA A 474 8.57 -17.22 -36.61
C ALA A 474 8.88 -16.08 -37.59
N ALA A 475 9.11 -14.87 -37.09
CA ALA A 475 9.34 -13.71 -37.94
C ALA A 475 10.76 -13.70 -38.52
N VAL A 476 10.86 -13.34 -39.80
CA VAL A 476 12.13 -13.35 -40.55
C VAL A 476 12.88 -12.02 -40.43
N ASP A 477 12.17 -10.90 -40.28
CA ASP A 477 12.74 -9.55 -40.21
C ASP A 477 11.95 -8.67 -39.20
N ILE A 478 12.26 -8.76 -37.91
CA ILE A 478 11.70 -7.86 -36.89
C ILE A 478 12.65 -6.70 -36.66
N GLU A 479 12.14 -5.47 -36.73
CA GLU A 479 12.94 -4.29 -36.40
C GLU A 479 13.33 -4.32 -34.91
N PRO A 480 14.61 -4.13 -34.52
CA PRO A 480 15.02 -4.22 -33.12
C PRO A 480 14.24 -3.31 -32.16
N ALA A 481 13.87 -2.11 -32.63
CA ALA A 481 13.07 -1.17 -31.85
C ALA A 481 11.63 -1.66 -31.62
N GLN A 482 11.04 -2.33 -32.61
CA GLN A 482 9.72 -2.96 -32.51
C GLN A 482 9.75 -4.08 -31.48
N LEU A 483 10.74 -4.98 -31.56
CA LEU A 483 10.91 -6.07 -30.61
C LEU A 483 11.14 -5.56 -29.19
N ALA A 484 11.98 -4.54 -29.02
CA ALA A 484 12.25 -3.92 -27.73
C ALA A 484 10.99 -3.34 -27.09
N ARG A 485 10.12 -2.69 -27.87
CA ARG A 485 8.83 -2.17 -27.38
C ARG A 485 7.87 -3.29 -26.96
N ALA A 486 7.85 -4.40 -27.68
CA ALA A 486 7.01 -5.55 -27.31
C ALA A 486 7.47 -6.17 -25.97
N TRP A 487 8.79 -6.37 -25.81
CA TRP A 487 9.36 -6.86 -24.55
C TRP A 487 9.18 -5.88 -23.40
N GLN A 488 9.31 -4.57 -23.66
CA GLN A 488 9.04 -3.55 -22.64
C GLN A 488 7.61 -3.66 -22.09
N ALA A 489 6.62 -3.91 -22.95
CA ALA A 489 5.23 -4.09 -22.51
C ALA A 489 5.04 -5.34 -21.64
N ILE A 490 5.80 -6.43 -21.89
CA ILE A 490 5.87 -7.59 -20.99
C ILE A 490 6.48 -7.18 -19.66
N TYR A 491 7.65 -6.52 -19.64
CA TYR A 491 8.33 -6.14 -18.41
C TYR A 491 7.52 -5.17 -17.54
N ILE A 492 6.75 -4.26 -18.15
CA ILE A 492 5.80 -3.41 -17.42
C ILE A 492 4.72 -4.29 -16.78
N SER A 493 4.15 -5.24 -17.52
CA SER A 493 3.09 -6.14 -17.05
C SER A 493 3.55 -7.09 -15.93
N GLU A 494 4.86 -7.31 -15.78
CA GLU A 494 5.45 -8.11 -14.71
C GLU A 494 5.51 -7.40 -13.34
N GLY A 495 5.28 -6.08 -13.30
CA GLY A 495 5.38 -5.28 -12.07
C GLY A 495 4.46 -5.76 -10.95
N SER A 496 4.96 -5.74 -9.71
CA SER A 496 4.23 -6.24 -8.53
C SER A 496 2.94 -5.47 -8.26
N ASP A 497 2.89 -4.19 -8.63
CA ASP A 497 1.77 -3.29 -8.38
C ASP A 497 0.45 -3.80 -8.96
N TRP A 498 0.48 -4.45 -10.14
CA TRP A 498 -0.74 -5.00 -10.75
C TRP A 498 -1.31 -6.12 -9.88
N PHE A 499 -0.45 -7.02 -9.43
CA PHE A 499 -0.82 -8.16 -8.60
C PHE A 499 -1.19 -7.74 -7.19
N TRP A 500 -0.61 -6.66 -6.66
CA TRP A 500 -1.02 -6.09 -5.37
C TRP A 500 -2.52 -5.79 -5.30
N TRP A 501 -3.06 -5.12 -6.32
CA TRP A 501 -4.47 -4.75 -6.37
C TRP A 501 -5.41 -5.94 -6.67
N TYR A 502 -4.87 -7.02 -7.24
CA TYR A 502 -5.60 -8.28 -7.42
C TYR A 502 -5.63 -9.16 -6.16
N SER A 503 -4.95 -8.77 -5.08
CA SER A 503 -5.08 -9.44 -3.80
C SER A 503 -6.46 -9.17 -3.21
N ARG A 504 -7.08 -10.21 -2.64
CA ARG A 504 -8.35 -10.08 -1.91
C ARG A 504 -8.24 -9.16 -0.68
N ASN A 505 -7.02 -8.91 -0.18
CA ASN A 505 -6.76 -8.12 1.02
C ASN A 505 -6.51 -6.63 0.74
N ASN A 506 -6.38 -6.25 -0.53
CA ASN A 506 -6.04 -4.89 -0.97
C ASN A 506 -7.15 -4.35 -1.89
N SER A 507 -7.41 -3.05 -1.84
CA SER A 507 -8.33 -2.36 -2.75
C SER A 507 -8.07 -0.85 -2.72
N SER A 508 -8.37 -0.19 -3.82
CA SER A 508 -8.29 1.25 -3.99
C SER A 508 -9.50 1.79 -4.74
N ASP A 509 -9.69 3.11 -4.66
CA ASP A 509 -10.65 3.82 -5.51
C ASP A 509 -10.34 3.72 -7.02
N GLN A 510 -9.19 3.13 -7.38
CA GLN A 510 -8.62 3.07 -8.72
C GLN A 510 -8.41 1.63 -9.24
N ASP A 511 -8.98 0.61 -8.61
CA ASP A 511 -8.76 -0.80 -8.99
C ASP A 511 -9.12 -1.07 -10.47
N LEU A 512 -10.19 -0.44 -10.97
CA LEU A 512 -10.58 -0.53 -12.39
C LEU A 512 -9.53 0.08 -13.33
N LEU A 513 -8.88 1.16 -12.92
CA LEU A 513 -7.84 1.83 -13.69
C LEU A 513 -6.58 0.96 -13.77
N PHE A 514 -6.17 0.35 -12.64
CA PHE A 514 -5.06 -0.59 -12.61
C PHE A 514 -5.33 -1.82 -13.49
N ASP A 515 -6.54 -2.40 -13.41
CA ASP A 515 -6.94 -3.54 -14.25
C ASP A 515 -6.92 -3.21 -15.75
N GLN A 516 -7.46 -2.06 -16.13
CA GLN A 516 -7.45 -1.59 -17.52
C GLN A 516 -6.02 -1.40 -18.03
N THR A 517 -5.14 -0.85 -17.20
CA THR A 517 -3.76 -0.56 -17.58
C THR A 517 -2.94 -1.84 -17.74
N PHE A 518 -3.07 -2.78 -16.81
CA PHE A 518 -2.44 -4.10 -16.91
C PHE A 518 -2.83 -4.80 -18.22
N ARG A 519 -4.12 -4.80 -18.57
CA ARG A 519 -4.60 -5.38 -19.82
C ARG A 519 -4.16 -4.61 -21.06
N ALA A 520 -4.10 -3.27 -21.00
CA ALA A 520 -3.62 -2.44 -22.09
C ALA A 520 -2.15 -2.73 -22.44
N ASN A 521 -1.29 -2.97 -21.44
CA ASN A 521 0.09 -3.39 -21.68
C ASN A 521 0.17 -4.71 -22.46
N MET A 522 -0.64 -5.71 -22.08
CA MET A 522 -0.71 -6.96 -22.84
C MET A 522 -1.29 -6.76 -24.25
N ALA A 523 -2.32 -5.93 -24.42
CA ALA A 523 -2.92 -5.65 -25.71
C ALA A 523 -1.91 -5.04 -26.71
N VAL A 524 -1.05 -4.14 -26.23
CA VAL A 524 0.01 -3.52 -27.05
C VAL A 524 1.00 -4.54 -27.61
N VAL A 525 1.24 -5.67 -26.92
CA VAL A 525 2.06 -6.74 -27.47
C VAL A 525 1.46 -7.25 -28.79
N TYR A 526 0.15 -7.53 -28.82
CA TYR A 526 -0.54 -8.00 -30.04
C TYR A 526 -0.61 -6.93 -31.12
N GLU A 527 -0.81 -5.67 -30.75
CA GLU A 527 -0.78 -4.54 -31.70
C GLU A 527 0.58 -4.44 -32.40
N ILE A 528 1.67 -4.57 -31.63
CA ILE A 528 3.05 -4.54 -32.14
C ILE A 528 3.32 -5.77 -33.04
N MET A 529 2.80 -6.94 -32.69
CA MET A 529 2.89 -8.14 -33.52
C MET A 529 1.99 -8.10 -34.76
N HIS A 530 1.15 -7.06 -34.91
CA HIS A 530 0.10 -6.94 -35.92
C HIS A 530 -0.89 -8.11 -35.92
N GLN A 531 -1.23 -8.61 -34.73
CA GLN A 531 -2.19 -9.67 -34.50
C GLN A 531 -3.49 -9.12 -33.89
N ALA A 532 -4.59 -9.86 -34.08
CA ALA A 532 -5.83 -9.51 -33.42
C ALA A 532 -5.68 -9.68 -31.90
N ILE A 533 -6.08 -8.66 -31.12
CA ILE A 533 -6.05 -8.72 -29.67
C ILE A 533 -7.04 -9.79 -29.21
N PRO A 534 -6.60 -10.84 -28.48
CA PRO A 534 -7.50 -11.89 -28.03
C PRO A 534 -8.55 -11.37 -27.04
N GLU A 535 -9.77 -11.90 -27.12
CA GLU A 535 -10.90 -11.50 -26.24
C GLU A 535 -10.56 -11.63 -24.74
N TRP A 536 -9.79 -12.66 -24.37
CA TRP A 536 -9.38 -12.88 -22.99
C TRP A 536 -8.40 -11.82 -22.46
N VAL A 537 -7.70 -11.07 -23.33
CA VAL A 537 -6.90 -9.90 -22.92
C VAL A 537 -7.80 -8.71 -22.60
N MET A 538 -8.90 -8.57 -23.35
CA MET A 538 -9.85 -7.48 -23.18
C MET A 538 -10.82 -7.71 -22.02
N THR A 539 -10.94 -8.96 -21.56
CA THR A 539 -11.80 -9.33 -20.43
C THR A 539 -11.17 -8.87 -19.12
N PRO A 540 -11.87 -8.08 -18.27
CA PRO A 540 -11.38 -7.68 -16.95
C PRO A 540 -10.88 -8.86 -16.12
N ILE A 541 -9.74 -8.68 -15.45
CA ILE A 541 -9.19 -9.70 -14.54
C ILE A 541 -10.04 -9.78 -13.29
N ALA A 542 -10.45 -8.63 -12.74
CA ALA A 542 -11.45 -8.58 -11.68
C ALA A 542 -12.83 -8.97 -12.26
N GLN A 543 -13.34 -10.14 -11.87
CA GLN A 543 -14.62 -10.67 -12.33
C GLN A 543 -15.57 -10.78 -11.13
N GLY A 544 -16.74 -10.14 -11.23
CA GLY A 544 -17.65 -9.94 -10.11
C GLY A 544 -17.27 -8.65 -9.38
N GLY A 545 -18.00 -7.58 -9.68
CA GLY A 545 -17.63 -6.22 -9.31
C GLY A 545 -17.18 -6.08 -7.86
N ARG A 546 -15.86 -6.00 -7.67
CA ARG A 546 -15.21 -5.07 -6.74
C ARG A 546 -15.45 -3.64 -7.25
N LEU A 547 -16.72 -3.33 -7.50
CA LEU A 547 -17.15 -1.96 -7.66
C LEU A 547 -17.01 -1.33 -6.27
N LEU A 548 -16.66 -0.05 -6.28
CA LEU A 548 -16.34 0.75 -5.11
C LEU A 548 -17.54 0.82 -4.17
N TRP A 549 -17.63 -0.09 -3.21
CA TRP A 549 -18.77 -0.17 -2.31
C TRP A 549 -18.31 -0.30 -0.87
N ASN A 550 -17.62 0.71 -0.34
CA ASN A 550 -17.38 0.73 1.10
C ASN A 550 -18.72 0.72 1.86
N HIS A 551 -19.76 1.35 1.30
CA HIS A 551 -21.11 1.33 1.85
C HIS A 551 -22.18 1.37 0.74
N GLN A 552 -23.12 0.43 0.74
CA GLN A 552 -24.38 0.52 -0.01
C GLN A 552 -25.54 0.68 0.97
N GLN A 553 -26.44 1.64 0.73
CA GLN A 553 -27.73 1.67 1.42
C GLN A 553 -28.63 0.54 0.91
N PRO A 554 -29.59 0.06 1.71
CA PRO A 554 -30.55 -0.95 1.26
C PRO A 554 -31.33 -0.44 0.05
N THR A 555 -31.51 -1.29 -0.95
CA THR A 555 -32.19 -0.95 -2.21
C THR A 555 -33.59 -1.57 -2.32
N ALA A 556 -33.87 -2.60 -1.51
CA ALA A 556 -35.17 -3.24 -1.40
C ALA A 556 -35.35 -3.85 -0.01
N GLN A 557 -36.59 -4.13 0.38
CA GLN A 557 -36.84 -5.00 1.54
C GLN A 557 -36.40 -6.44 1.23
N ILE A 558 -35.93 -7.17 2.22
CA ILE A 558 -35.52 -8.57 2.07
C ILE A 558 -36.06 -9.46 3.20
N THR A 559 -36.35 -10.72 2.86
CA THR A 559 -36.74 -11.76 3.83
C THR A 559 -35.89 -13.02 3.56
N PRO A 560 -34.59 -12.99 3.89
CA PRO A 560 -33.68 -14.09 3.60
C PRO A 560 -33.97 -15.30 4.50
N ARG A 561 -33.74 -16.50 3.98
CA ARG A 561 -33.74 -17.71 4.80
C ARG A 561 -32.36 -17.89 5.42
N LEU A 562 -32.28 -17.94 6.75
CA LEU A 562 -31.01 -18.14 7.46
C LEU A 562 -30.48 -19.56 7.18
N ARG A 563 -29.38 -19.66 6.41
CA ARG A 563 -28.70 -20.90 6.01
C ARG A 563 -27.21 -20.87 6.30
N ALA A 564 -26.63 -19.68 6.48
CA ALA A 564 -25.20 -19.42 6.60
C ALA A 564 -24.37 -20.13 5.50
N ALA A 565 -24.91 -20.15 4.27
CA ALA A 565 -24.19 -20.65 3.11
C ALA A 565 -22.96 -19.76 2.81
N ALA A 566 -21.90 -20.35 2.25
CA ALA A 566 -20.66 -19.63 1.91
C ALA A 566 -20.94 -18.39 1.05
N ASP A 567 -21.76 -18.54 0.01
CA ASP A 567 -22.19 -17.42 -0.84
C ASP A 567 -23.53 -16.84 -0.39
N ALA A 568 -23.68 -15.52 -0.57
CA ALA A 568 -24.95 -14.85 -0.31
C ALA A 568 -26.00 -15.25 -1.35
N ALA A 569 -27.13 -15.78 -0.89
CA ALA A 569 -28.26 -16.12 -1.76
C ALA A 569 -28.85 -14.86 -2.43
N PRO A 570 -29.55 -14.97 -3.57
CA PRO A 570 -30.19 -13.84 -4.24
C PRO A 570 -31.14 -13.03 -3.34
N GLU A 571 -31.66 -13.67 -2.29
CA GLU A 571 -32.48 -13.07 -1.24
C GLU A 571 -31.78 -11.90 -0.52
N TRP A 572 -30.44 -11.83 -0.55
CA TRP A 572 -29.63 -10.77 0.06
C TRP A 572 -29.30 -9.60 -0.88
N ASN A 573 -29.72 -9.64 -2.16
CA ASN A 573 -29.33 -8.63 -3.16
C ASN A 573 -29.80 -7.20 -2.83
N GLY A 574 -30.88 -7.06 -2.05
CA GLY A 574 -31.42 -5.76 -1.63
C GLY A 574 -30.79 -5.17 -0.36
N ALA A 575 -29.89 -5.90 0.30
CA ALA A 575 -29.30 -5.49 1.58
C ALA A 575 -28.29 -4.35 1.44
N ALA A 576 -28.14 -3.56 2.50
CA ALA A 576 -26.95 -2.75 2.69
C ALA A 576 -25.73 -3.65 2.83
N ILE A 577 -24.59 -3.19 2.32
CA ILE A 577 -23.31 -3.88 2.43
C ILE A 577 -22.32 -2.92 3.09
N ILE A 578 -21.72 -3.37 4.18
CA ILE A 578 -20.60 -2.72 4.87
C ILE A 578 -19.43 -3.69 4.76
N GLN A 579 -18.40 -3.32 4.03
CA GLN A 579 -17.24 -4.18 3.81
C GLN A 579 -16.03 -3.69 4.61
N ALA A 580 -15.23 -4.64 5.10
CA ALA A 580 -13.93 -4.33 5.70
C ALA A 580 -13.08 -3.64 4.68
N ARG A 581 -12.55 -2.49 5.10
CA ARG A 581 -11.58 -1.76 4.29
C ARG A 581 -10.44 -2.73 4.05
N ALA A 582 -10.29 -3.15 2.80
CA ALA A 582 -9.03 -3.69 2.34
C ALA A 582 -7.95 -2.64 2.64
N VAL A 583 -6.69 -3.03 2.81
CA VAL A 583 -5.63 -2.04 3.02
C VAL A 583 -5.68 -1.08 1.82
N SER A 584 -6.00 0.17 2.08
CA SER A 584 -6.08 1.22 1.06
C SER A 584 -4.77 1.99 1.08
N GLY A 585 -4.02 1.91 -0.01
CA GLY A 585 -2.67 2.48 -0.12
C GLY A 585 -1.67 1.45 -0.66
N ALA A 586 -0.49 1.93 -1.04
CA ALA A 586 0.59 1.08 -1.57
C ALA A 586 1.40 0.36 -0.47
N MET A 587 1.15 0.67 0.81
CA MET A 587 1.93 0.17 1.96
C MET A 587 1.08 -0.70 2.88
N GLN A 588 1.62 -1.83 3.35
CA GLN A 588 0.98 -2.76 4.29
C GLN A 588 1.96 -3.11 5.43
N ARG A 589 1.46 -3.24 6.67
CA ARG A 589 2.31 -3.71 7.78
C ARG A 589 2.73 -5.14 7.53
N ALA A 590 3.94 -5.51 7.94
CA ALA A 590 4.45 -6.84 7.63
C ALA A 590 3.64 -7.96 8.31
N ASP A 591 2.96 -7.67 9.44
CA ASP A 591 2.04 -8.57 10.15
C ASP A 591 0.54 -8.40 9.81
N ASP A 592 0.17 -7.54 8.84
CA ASP A 592 -1.24 -7.30 8.53
C ASP A 592 -1.92 -8.57 7.98
N ARG A 593 -2.73 -9.17 8.85
CA ARG A 593 -3.70 -10.22 8.51
C ARG A 593 -5.05 -9.58 8.20
N PRO A 594 -5.83 -10.14 7.25
CA PRO A 594 -7.18 -9.66 6.98
C PRO A 594 -8.02 -9.63 8.26
N SER A 595 -8.87 -8.61 8.38
CA SER A 595 -9.84 -8.52 9.48
C SER A 595 -10.60 -9.86 9.63
N PRO A 596 -10.73 -10.43 10.84
CA PRO A 596 -11.52 -11.65 11.04
C PRO A 596 -12.96 -11.47 10.54
N LEU A 597 -13.50 -10.25 10.53
CA LEU A 597 -14.79 -9.90 9.95
C LEU A 597 -14.60 -9.10 8.64
N GLN A 598 -15.13 -9.62 7.52
CA GLN A 598 -14.91 -9.11 6.17
C GLN A 598 -16.10 -8.33 5.62
N ILE A 599 -17.33 -8.79 5.83
CA ILE A 599 -18.53 -8.14 5.31
C ILE A 599 -19.64 -8.22 6.37
N ILE A 600 -20.39 -7.12 6.53
CA ILE A 600 -21.69 -7.09 7.18
C ILE A 600 -22.71 -6.74 6.10
N ARG A 601 -23.68 -7.63 5.87
CA ARG A 601 -24.88 -7.29 5.12
C ARG A 601 -26.00 -7.01 6.09
N VAL A 602 -26.70 -5.90 5.88
CA VAL A 602 -27.83 -5.48 6.71
C VAL A 602 -29.05 -5.29 5.82
N GLY A 603 -30.06 -6.12 6.00
CA GLY A 603 -31.34 -5.96 5.32
C GLY A 603 -32.50 -6.06 6.28
N TYR A 604 -33.71 -5.78 5.81
CA TYR A 604 -34.89 -5.82 6.66
C TYR A 604 -36.16 -6.04 5.85
N ASP A 605 -37.19 -6.53 6.52
CA ASP A 605 -38.57 -6.50 6.07
C ASP A 605 -39.45 -5.77 7.11
N ASN A 606 -40.76 -6.02 7.10
CA ASN A 606 -41.69 -5.42 8.06
C ASN A 606 -41.63 -6.05 9.46
N ASN A 607 -40.91 -7.15 9.64
CA ASN A 607 -40.91 -7.96 10.85
C ASN A 607 -39.53 -8.02 11.53
N ALA A 608 -38.45 -8.13 10.76
CA ALA A 608 -37.11 -8.35 11.29
C ALA A 608 -36.02 -7.54 10.56
N LEU A 609 -34.96 -7.25 11.31
CA LEU A 609 -33.65 -6.85 10.81
C LEU A 609 -32.80 -8.10 10.61
N TYR A 610 -32.23 -8.26 9.43
CA TYR A 610 -31.36 -9.38 9.07
C TYR A 610 -29.92 -8.91 8.98
N LEU A 611 -29.03 -9.62 9.68
CA LEU A 611 -27.59 -9.40 9.67
C LEU A 611 -26.92 -10.64 9.08
N ARG A 612 -26.02 -10.46 8.12
CA ARG A 612 -25.12 -11.52 7.64
C ARG A 612 -23.68 -11.06 7.78
N LEU A 613 -22.92 -11.82 8.54
CA LEU A 613 -21.53 -11.58 8.85
C LEU A 613 -20.69 -12.60 8.10
N GLU A 614 -19.78 -12.13 7.24
CA GLU A 614 -18.87 -12.98 6.46
C GLU A 614 -17.46 -12.80 7.01
N LEU A 615 -16.81 -13.90 7.40
CA LEU A 615 -15.55 -13.91 8.15
C LEU A 615 -14.36 -14.38 7.30
N ALA A 616 -13.17 -13.85 7.63
CA ALA A 616 -11.88 -14.30 7.12
C ALA A 616 -11.40 -15.61 7.79
N THR A 617 -11.93 -15.91 8.97
CA THR A 617 -11.55 -17.03 9.84
C THR A 617 -12.77 -17.89 10.18
N SER A 618 -12.53 -19.07 10.78
CA SER A 618 -13.61 -19.95 11.19
C SER A 618 -14.45 -19.33 12.32
N THR A 619 -15.77 -19.42 12.19
CA THR A 619 -16.73 -18.99 13.22
C THR A 619 -16.58 -19.79 14.52
N ALA A 620 -15.95 -20.97 14.47
CA ALA A 620 -15.72 -21.78 15.67
C ALA A 620 -14.76 -21.11 16.67
N HIS A 621 -13.86 -20.25 16.19
CA HIS A 621 -12.77 -19.61 16.95
C HIS A 621 -12.90 -18.09 17.04
N THR A 622 -14.08 -17.55 16.72
CA THR A 622 -14.28 -16.11 16.64
C THR A 622 -15.51 -15.70 17.45
N ASP A 623 -15.28 -14.88 18.47
CA ASP A 623 -16.33 -14.15 19.18
C ASP A 623 -16.81 -12.98 18.31
N ILE A 624 -18.10 -12.72 18.33
CA ILE A 624 -18.74 -11.69 17.51
C ILE A 624 -19.66 -10.83 18.36
N GLY A 625 -19.58 -9.52 18.16
CA GLY A 625 -20.51 -8.55 18.74
C GLY A 625 -20.95 -7.47 17.76
N VAL A 626 -22.20 -7.47 17.34
CA VAL A 626 -22.79 -6.38 16.53
C VAL A 626 -23.48 -5.37 17.45
N ASN A 627 -23.00 -4.13 17.45
CA ASN A 627 -23.60 -2.97 18.08
C ASN A 627 -24.55 -2.28 17.09
N LEU A 628 -25.81 -2.11 17.51
CA LEU A 628 -26.85 -1.44 16.74
C LEU A 628 -27.34 -0.24 17.56
N ARG A 629 -27.07 0.98 17.11
CA ARG A 629 -27.62 2.19 17.75
C ARG A 629 -28.79 2.72 16.93
N THR A 630 -29.97 2.73 17.51
CA THR A 630 -31.18 3.22 16.86
C THR A 630 -31.38 4.70 17.20
N GLU A 631 -31.65 5.51 16.17
CA GLU A 631 -31.84 6.96 16.29
C GLU A 631 -33.15 7.37 15.62
N ALA A 632 -33.97 8.12 16.36
CA ALA A 632 -35.21 8.72 15.88
C ALA A 632 -35.15 10.25 16.07
N PRO A 633 -35.68 11.04 15.11
CA PRO A 633 -35.75 12.49 15.26
C PRO A 633 -36.42 12.91 16.57
N GLY A 634 -35.70 13.63 17.43
CA GLY A 634 -36.21 14.16 18.70
C GLY A 634 -36.33 13.14 19.85
N ARG A 635 -35.72 11.94 19.74
CA ARG A 635 -35.67 10.94 20.82
C ARG A 635 -34.23 10.58 21.20
N THR A 636 -34.03 10.14 22.44
CA THR A 636 -32.76 9.58 22.90
C THR A 636 -32.43 8.28 22.15
N SER A 637 -31.19 8.13 21.70
CA SER A 637 -30.72 6.92 21.02
C SER A 637 -30.64 5.73 21.97
N THR A 638 -30.96 4.53 21.49
CA THR A 638 -30.81 3.27 22.23
C THR A 638 -29.76 2.40 21.56
N THR A 639 -28.87 1.79 22.34
CA THR A 639 -27.86 0.85 21.82
C THR A 639 -28.23 -0.59 22.15
N TRP A 640 -28.15 -1.45 21.16
CA TRP A 640 -28.38 -2.89 21.24
C TRP A 640 -27.11 -3.65 20.87
N GLY A 641 -26.97 -4.85 21.42
CA GLY A 641 -25.81 -5.71 21.24
C GLY A 641 -26.23 -7.12 20.86
N VAL A 642 -25.99 -7.52 19.62
CA VAL A 642 -26.10 -8.92 19.18
C VAL A 642 -24.75 -9.58 19.43
N ARG A 643 -24.68 -10.52 20.36
CA ARG A 643 -23.43 -11.19 20.78
C ARG A 643 -23.48 -12.67 20.48
N ARG A 644 -22.36 -13.24 20.03
CA ARG A 644 -22.19 -14.68 19.86
C ARG A 644 -20.75 -15.05 20.25
N MET A 645 -20.62 -15.96 21.21
CA MET A 645 -19.32 -16.51 21.57
C MET A 645 -18.84 -17.56 20.56
N ALA A 646 -17.53 -17.78 20.51
CA ALA A 646 -16.89 -18.87 19.79
C ALA A 646 -17.57 -20.21 20.11
N ALA A 647 -17.68 -21.08 19.11
CA ALA A 647 -18.41 -22.34 19.14
C ALA A 647 -19.93 -22.29 19.47
N ALA A 648 -20.52 -21.14 19.79
CA ALA A 648 -21.97 -21.05 20.04
C ALA A 648 -22.78 -21.18 18.73
N THR A 649 -23.98 -21.77 18.80
CA THR A 649 -24.90 -21.88 17.66
C THR A 649 -25.97 -20.79 17.65
N THR A 650 -26.04 -19.98 18.70
CA THR A 650 -27.08 -18.97 18.92
C THR A 650 -26.44 -17.61 19.21
N ALA A 651 -27.04 -16.54 18.70
CA ALA A 651 -26.74 -15.17 19.09
C ALA A 651 -27.72 -14.64 20.14
N TRP A 652 -27.23 -13.82 21.06
CA TRP A 652 -27.98 -13.22 22.15
C TRP A 652 -28.10 -11.71 21.96
N LEU A 653 -29.31 -11.20 22.13
CA LEU A 653 -29.64 -9.79 22.07
C LEU A 653 -29.54 -9.17 23.47
N HIS A 654 -28.83 -8.06 23.55
CA HIS A 654 -28.66 -7.26 24.75
C HIS A 654 -29.07 -5.81 24.48
N GLN A 655 -29.50 -5.10 25.52
CA GLN A 655 -29.78 -3.67 25.50
C GLN A 655 -28.81 -2.95 26.44
N GLN A 656 -28.29 -1.81 26.03
CA GLN A 656 -27.47 -0.97 26.89
C GLN A 656 -28.37 -0.11 27.80
N THR A 657 -28.20 -0.24 29.12
CA THR A 657 -28.86 0.55 30.15
C THR A 657 -27.83 1.35 30.95
N SER A 658 -28.27 2.17 31.92
CA SER A 658 -27.37 2.91 32.81
C SER A 658 -26.49 2.00 33.67
N ASP A 659 -26.93 0.78 33.92
CA ASP A 659 -26.28 -0.19 34.81
C ASP A 659 -25.44 -1.24 34.04
N GLY A 660 -25.38 -1.14 32.71
CA GLY A 660 -24.59 -2.01 31.84
C GLY A 660 -25.39 -2.65 30.70
N TRP A 661 -24.94 -3.82 30.22
CA TRP A 661 -25.65 -4.58 29.19
C TRP A 661 -26.63 -5.56 29.84
N GLU A 662 -27.93 -5.38 29.55
CA GLU A 662 -28.99 -6.28 30.00
C GLU A 662 -29.35 -7.27 28.89
N HIS A 663 -29.48 -8.54 29.23
CA HIS A 663 -29.89 -9.58 28.28
C HIS A 663 -31.39 -9.51 28.01
N VAL A 664 -31.77 -9.37 26.74
CA VAL A 664 -33.15 -9.18 26.28
C VAL A 664 -33.74 -10.47 25.73
N GLY A 665 -32.92 -11.33 25.10
CA GLY A 665 -33.38 -12.59 24.54
C GLY A 665 -32.40 -13.20 23.55
N THR A 666 -32.83 -14.26 22.87
CA THR A 666 -32.07 -14.87 21.78
C THR A 666 -32.58 -14.40 20.42
N ALA A 667 -31.70 -14.39 19.43
CA ALA A 667 -32.04 -14.09 18.04
C ALA A 667 -31.92 -15.36 17.18
N PRO A 668 -32.89 -15.66 16.29
CA PRO A 668 -32.74 -16.70 15.29
C PRO A 668 -31.40 -16.57 14.56
N THR A 669 -30.61 -17.64 14.57
CA THR A 669 -29.21 -17.64 14.10
C THR A 669 -28.94 -18.86 13.25
N ALA A 670 -28.23 -18.69 12.13
CA ALA A 670 -27.57 -19.75 11.39
C ALA A 670 -26.05 -19.53 11.43
N VAL A 671 -25.28 -20.58 11.66
CA VAL A 671 -23.82 -20.54 11.73
C VAL A 671 -23.24 -21.55 10.75
N GLY A 672 -22.45 -21.06 9.80
CA GLY A 672 -21.64 -21.84 8.87
C GLY A 672 -20.16 -21.74 9.24
N GLU A 673 -19.29 -22.33 8.42
CA GLU A 673 -17.84 -22.33 8.68
C GLU A 673 -17.27 -20.92 8.80
N ARG A 674 -17.73 -19.99 7.95
CA ARG A 674 -17.21 -18.61 7.84
C ARG A 674 -18.33 -17.56 7.76
N VAL A 675 -19.57 -17.96 8.01
CA VAL A 675 -20.75 -17.09 7.85
C VAL A 675 -21.64 -17.21 9.08
N ILE A 676 -22.15 -16.09 9.57
CA ILE A 676 -23.17 -16.04 10.62
C ILE A 676 -24.32 -15.19 10.11
N GLU A 677 -25.54 -15.73 10.13
CA GLU A 677 -26.75 -14.97 9.79
C GLU A 677 -27.66 -14.88 11.01
N VAL A 678 -28.17 -13.69 11.30
CA VAL A 678 -29.01 -13.41 12.46
C VAL A 678 -30.24 -12.64 12.01
N ALA A 679 -31.42 -13.02 12.52
CA ALA A 679 -32.63 -12.22 12.40
C ALA A 679 -33.00 -11.64 13.77
N VAL A 680 -33.15 -10.32 13.86
CA VAL A 680 -33.55 -9.61 15.08
C VAL A 680 -34.94 -9.02 14.86
N PRO A 681 -35.95 -9.38 15.67
CA PRO A 681 -37.29 -8.81 15.53
C PRO A 681 -37.26 -7.28 15.70
N LEU A 682 -37.93 -6.54 14.82
CA LEU A 682 -37.93 -5.07 14.86
C LEU A 682 -38.61 -4.53 16.11
N GLU A 683 -39.63 -5.24 16.61
CA GLU A 683 -40.31 -4.92 17.87
C GLU A 683 -39.31 -4.91 19.03
N SER A 684 -38.38 -5.86 19.06
CA SER A 684 -37.33 -5.92 20.08
C SER A 684 -36.36 -4.74 20.01
N LEU A 685 -36.21 -4.09 18.85
CA LEU A 685 -35.31 -2.94 18.65
C LEU A 685 -36.02 -1.59 18.76
N GLY A 686 -37.35 -1.58 18.88
CA GLY A 686 -38.17 -0.37 18.84
C GLY A 686 -38.06 0.38 17.50
N LEU A 687 -37.76 -0.31 16.40
CA LEU A 687 -37.53 0.29 15.09
C LEU A 687 -38.86 0.53 14.33
N THR A 688 -38.95 1.70 13.70
CA THR A 688 -40.06 2.08 12.80
C THR A 688 -39.50 2.76 11.54
N PHE A 689 -40.24 2.69 10.43
CA PHE A 689 -39.81 3.35 9.18
C PHE A 689 -39.61 4.86 9.37
N GLY A 690 -38.52 5.39 8.83
CA GLY A 690 -38.06 6.78 9.00
C GLY A 690 -36.98 6.96 10.08
N MET A 691 -36.61 5.89 10.81
CA MET A 691 -35.48 5.90 11.75
C MET A 691 -34.15 5.63 11.04
N THR A 692 -33.04 5.96 11.69
CA THR A 692 -31.69 5.58 11.27
C THR A 692 -31.14 4.53 12.24
N ILE A 693 -30.53 3.47 11.70
CA ILE A 693 -29.80 2.48 12.50
C ILE A 693 -28.31 2.61 12.21
N HIS A 694 -27.51 2.80 13.25
CA HIS A 694 -26.06 2.84 13.16
C HIS A 694 -25.51 1.45 13.50
N VAL A 695 -24.75 0.86 12.59
CA VAL A 695 -24.25 -0.53 12.71
C VAL A 695 -22.73 -0.54 12.82
N GLN A 696 -22.22 -1.26 13.82
CA GLN A 696 -20.81 -1.59 13.97
C GLN A 696 -20.69 -3.01 14.52
N ALA A 697 -19.75 -3.80 14.05
CA ALA A 697 -19.52 -5.15 14.55
C ALA A 697 -18.07 -5.37 14.93
N ASP A 698 -17.88 -5.97 16.10
CA ASP A 698 -16.59 -6.35 16.65
C ASP A 698 -16.41 -7.86 16.48
N ALA A 699 -15.21 -8.27 16.08
CA ALA A 699 -14.79 -9.66 16.05
C ALA A 699 -13.51 -9.83 16.86
N SER A 700 -13.46 -10.86 17.71
CA SER A 700 -12.24 -11.23 18.44
C SER A 700 -11.90 -12.71 18.25
N ASP A 701 -10.63 -12.96 17.96
CA ASP A 701 -10.07 -14.31 17.81
C ASP A 701 -9.47 -14.83 19.12
N ASP A 702 -8.99 -16.08 19.11
CA ASP A 702 -8.32 -16.75 20.25
C ASP A 702 -7.08 -16.00 20.80
N ARG A 703 -6.61 -14.95 20.13
CA ARG A 703 -5.51 -14.07 20.58
C ARG A 703 -6.01 -12.73 21.13
N GLN A 704 -7.31 -12.59 21.38
CA GLN A 704 -7.99 -11.39 21.89
C GLN A 704 -7.83 -10.14 21.01
N ARG A 705 -7.57 -10.28 19.72
CA ARG A 705 -7.53 -9.12 18.81
C ARG A 705 -8.95 -8.69 18.48
N ILE A 706 -9.39 -7.54 19.00
CA ILE A 706 -10.69 -6.95 18.65
C ILE A 706 -10.53 -6.14 17.36
N VAL A 707 -11.28 -6.50 16.32
CA VAL A 707 -11.40 -5.72 15.09
C VAL A 707 -12.83 -5.26 14.92
N SER A 708 -13.01 -3.94 14.78
CA SER A 708 -14.32 -3.32 14.56
C SER A 708 -14.54 -3.05 13.07
N LEU A 709 -15.73 -3.39 12.59
CA LEU A 709 -16.20 -3.14 11.24
C LEU A 709 -17.52 -2.35 11.28
N PRO A 710 -17.57 -1.13 10.73
CA PRO A 710 -16.46 -0.37 10.16
C PRO A 710 -15.50 0.19 11.21
N SER A 711 -14.25 0.36 10.81
CA SER A 711 -13.16 0.84 11.66
C SER A 711 -13.26 2.33 11.99
N GLU A 712 -13.98 3.10 11.18
CA GLU A 712 -14.18 4.56 11.35
C GLU A 712 -15.34 4.91 12.30
N GLY A 713 -16.00 3.89 12.85
CA GLY A 713 -17.16 4.03 13.73
C GLY A 713 -18.44 3.49 13.10
N PRO A 714 -19.59 3.52 13.82
CA PRO A 714 -20.86 2.97 13.35
C PRO A 714 -21.37 3.63 12.06
N GLN A 715 -21.85 2.82 11.10
CA GLN A 715 -22.42 3.32 9.84
C GLN A 715 -23.92 3.46 9.89
N ALA A 716 -24.40 4.62 9.43
CA ALA A 716 -25.82 4.94 9.37
C ALA A 716 -26.50 4.24 8.19
N ILE A 717 -27.55 3.49 8.49
CA ILE A 717 -28.44 2.86 7.52
C ILE A 717 -29.82 3.47 7.70
N LEU A 718 -30.37 4.02 6.62
CA LEU A 718 -31.71 4.60 6.63
C LEU A 718 -32.74 3.47 6.60
N PHE A 719 -33.60 3.42 7.62
CA PHE A 719 -34.68 2.45 7.70
C PHE A 719 -35.92 3.00 6.99
N ALA A 720 -35.94 2.92 5.66
CA ALA A 720 -37.00 3.47 4.80
C ALA A 720 -38.04 2.40 4.38
N ALA A 721 -39.25 2.86 4.03
CA ALA A 721 -40.20 2.03 3.31
C ALA A 721 -39.69 1.82 1.87
N LEU A 722 -39.12 0.65 1.60
CA LEU A 722 -38.58 0.26 0.30
C LEU A 722 -39.51 -0.75 -0.37
N ALA A 723 -39.47 -0.84 -1.70
CA ALA A 723 -40.23 -1.85 -2.42
C ALA A 723 -39.69 -3.27 -2.12
N PRO A 724 -40.53 -4.31 -2.13
CA PRO A 724 -40.07 -5.69 -2.13
C PRO A 724 -39.26 -5.97 -3.42
N PRO A 725 -38.36 -6.96 -3.41
CA PRO A 725 -37.59 -7.31 -4.60
C PRO A 725 -38.54 -7.84 -5.68
N ALA A 726 -38.29 -7.43 -6.93
CA ALA A 726 -39.08 -7.81 -8.11
C ALA A 726 -38.87 -9.28 -8.50
#